data_AF-A0A2E5X711-F1
#
_entry.id   AF-A0A2E5X711-F1
#
_cell.length_a   1.000
_cell.length_b   1.000
_cell.length_c   1.000
_cell.angle_alpha   90.00
_cell.angle_beta   90.00
_cell.angle_gamma   90.00
#
_symmetry.space_group_name_H-M   'P 1'
#
loop_
_entity.id
_entity.type
_entity.pdbx_description
1 polymer ?
#
loop_
_entity_poly.entity_id
_entity_poly.type
_entity_poly.pdbx_seq_one_letter_code
_entity_poly.pdbx_strand_id
1 'polypeptide(L)'
;MCSVAGAATLQQVGEEVIVDADMHHLGDNETPEWPEAPASPETSPLGFDFEMQPANGDHLMWITHRHVNNEWVLSLNGTDFAQLHTGDELAERHYVIPAGLLVAGTNRLVLTGKTPTDDITFGQVRIMAGSLREVLNLRPLTVRVREEGSGTPLPARLTVVAEDGTRPAIWYGARELTAVRDGLVYTAAGATSFEIPEGTYDIYASRGVEWGVAQARITVGGGEGAAVALTLAREVDTSGYVACDTHIHTYTLSGHGDSTVEERMVTLAAEGVELPIATDHNHNTDYRPYQAKLELNRYFTPVVGNEVNFSGLPGHFNVFPLNPDDPIPSREAQDWETVMENLRARSPRVVILNHPRWPARDTGPFGKFKLDQTTGGRESGPAHFTFDAMELVNSCTKEEDAMYLYKDWFSLLNRGSGVLGVGSSDSHTVGNPVGQGRTYVRSSAGDAAHIDVDEACDSMLAGRMSVSLGIVADIEVDGQAGMGDTLVPKGEQLEIEVSVRAPAWVRPRTVQLFQNGVQVAHLELPDQEGVTDLRPVLRLPAPPRDAWLVAVILGDPVESPHWPDINNYTLASTNPVWLDSDGDGYHSPRETAQQLLDEFGGSRVDLLRILGSVEPGIAAQLNELSAPPAPPPTVAEPRDDK
;
A
#
# COMPACT_ATOMS: atom_id res chain seq x y z
N MET A 1 54.86 45.71 -4.01
CA MET A 1 54.34 45.66 -2.63
C MET A 1 52.87 45.32 -2.70
N CYS A 2 52.47 44.39 -1.86
CA CYS A 2 51.19 43.69 -1.82
C CYS A 2 50.00 44.60 -1.44
N SER A 3 48.85 44.32 -2.10
CA SER A 3 47.57 43.89 -1.51
C SER A 3 47.35 44.09 -0.01
N VAL A 4 46.18 44.62 0.37
CA VAL A 4 45.23 43.93 1.28
C VAL A 4 43.79 44.26 0.85
N ALA A 5 43.06 43.23 0.43
CA ALA A 5 41.60 43.22 0.31
C ALA A 5 40.98 42.85 1.67
N GLY A 6 39.88 43.51 2.03
CA GLY A 6 39.14 43.23 3.26
C GLY A 6 38.45 41.87 3.19
N ALA A 7 38.82 40.98 4.11
CA ALA A 7 38.12 39.74 4.34
C ALA A 7 36.81 40.03 5.09
N ALA A 8 35.68 39.61 4.52
CA ALA A 8 34.46 39.40 5.28
C ALA A 8 34.73 38.25 6.26
N THR A 9 34.64 38.52 7.55
CA THR A 9 34.81 37.54 8.61
C THR A 9 33.63 36.58 8.57
N LEU A 10 33.89 35.32 8.17
CA LEU A 10 32.97 34.21 8.44
C LEU A 10 32.78 34.11 9.95
N GLN A 11 31.57 34.39 10.41
CA GLN A 11 31.17 34.19 11.80
C GLN A 11 31.17 32.68 12.04
N GLN A 12 32.08 32.18 12.87
CA GLN A 12 32.09 30.78 13.31
C GLN A 12 30.73 30.48 13.97
N VAL A 13 29.98 29.53 13.41
CA VAL A 13 28.89 28.84 14.12
C VAL A 13 29.54 28.18 15.34
N GLY A 14 29.10 28.57 16.53
CA GLY A 14 29.90 28.61 17.76
C GLY A 14 29.82 27.37 18.66
N GLU A 15 30.71 27.34 19.66
CA GLU A 15 30.88 26.29 20.67
C GLU A 15 29.57 25.76 21.26
N GLU A 16 29.48 24.43 21.35
CA GLU A 16 28.42 23.71 22.04
C GLU A 16 28.51 23.94 23.56
N VAL A 17 27.39 24.33 24.17
CA VAL A 17 27.25 24.45 25.63
C VAL A 17 26.46 23.24 26.13
N ILE A 18 27.10 22.39 26.93
CA ILE A 18 26.44 21.30 27.63
C ILE A 18 25.74 21.88 28.86
N VAL A 19 24.40 21.84 28.87
CA VAL A 19 23.57 22.24 30.02
C VAL A 19 23.50 21.10 31.02
N ASP A 20 23.31 19.89 30.51
CA ASP A 20 23.29 18.66 31.28
C ASP A 20 23.77 17.49 30.41
N ALA A 21 24.59 16.61 30.97
CA ALA A 21 25.14 15.46 30.24
C ALA A 21 24.43 14.15 30.60
N ASP A 22 23.70 14.14 31.71
CA ASP A 22 23.08 12.93 32.25
C ASP A 22 21.69 12.70 31.64
N MET A 23 21.11 11.55 31.93
CA MET A 23 19.73 11.22 31.60
C MET A 23 18.95 11.05 32.89
N HIS A 24 17.80 11.70 32.95
CA HIS A 24 16.89 11.72 34.09
C HIS A 24 15.64 10.92 33.76
N HIS A 25 15.01 10.38 34.80
CA HIS A 25 13.68 9.80 34.75
C HIS A 25 12.75 10.69 35.57
N LEU A 26 11.62 11.11 35.00
CA LEU A 26 10.59 11.89 35.69
C LEU A 26 9.26 11.17 35.55
N GLY A 27 8.45 11.13 36.61
CA GLY A 27 7.16 10.41 36.61
C GLY A 27 6.77 9.92 38.00
N ASP A 28 6.02 8.82 38.07
CA ASP A 28 5.56 8.23 39.32
C ASP A 28 5.72 6.70 39.41
N ASN A 29 6.28 6.04 38.40
CA ASN A 29 6.50 4.59 38.36
C ASN A 29 8.00 4.25 38.39
N GLU A 30 8.35 3.03 38.81
CA GLU A 30 9.71 2.52 38.59
C GLU A 30 9.80 1.91 37.18
N THR A 31 10.82 2.28 36.41
CA THR A 31 11.00 1.85 35.00
C THR A 31 12.39 1.24 34.78
N PRO A 32 12.70 0.08 35.38
CA PRO A 32 14.01 -0.58 35.22
C PRO A 32 14.35 -0.99 33.77
N GLU A 33 13.37 -1.01 32.88
CA GLU A 33 13.49 -1.30 31.46
C GLU A 33 14.06 -0.14 30.62
N TRP A 34 14.25 1.06 31.18
CA TRP A 34 14.90 2.21 30.53
C TRP A 34 16.34 2.36 31.03
N PRO A 35 17.30 1.60 30.48
CA PRO A 35 18.66 1.53 31.01
C PRO A 35 19.45 2.84 30.88
N GLU A 36 18.98 3.78 30.05
CA GLU A 36 19.61 5.08 29.88
C GLU A 36 19.46 6.00 31.09
N ALA A 37 18.45 5.81 31.96
CA ALA A 37 18.15 6.67 33.10
C ALA A 37 17.99 5.87 34.40
N PRO A 38 18.03 6.50 35.59
CA PRO A 38 17.72 5.82 36.84
C PRO A 38 16.31 5.22 36.85
N ALA A 39 16.17 4.01 37.40
CA ALA A 39 14.87 3.32 37.44
C ALA A 39 13.81 4.05 38.28
N SER A 40 14.23 4.75 39.35
CA SER A 40 13.31 5.53 40.20
C SER A 40 13.16 6.96 39.66
N PRO A 41 11.94 7.50 39.61
CA PRO A 41 11.68 8.80 39.03
C PRO A 41 12.06 9.94 39.99
N GLU A 42 12.54 11.03 39.41
CA GLU A 42 12.66 12.33 40.03
C GLU A 42 11.34 13.10 39.95
N THR A 43 11.20 14.15 40.75
CA THR A 43 9.99 14.97 40.78
C THR A 43 10.07 16.14 39.78
N SER A 44 9.02 16.34 38.99
CA SER A 44 8.78 17.59 38.25
C SER A 44 8.44 18.74 39.22
N PRO A 45 8.95 19.97 39.03
CA PRO A 45 9.82 20.40 37.93
C PRO A 45 11.31 20.08 38.15
N LEU A 46 12.00 19.75 37.07
CA LEU A 46 13.45 19.52 37.05
C LEU A 46 14.16 20.77 36.51
N GLY A 47 15.25 21.21 37.15
CA GLY A 47 15.90 22.47 36.80
C GLY A 47 17.42 22.41 36.75
N PHE A 48 17.99 23.14 35.80
CA PHE A 48 19.43 23.16 35.50
C PHE A 48 19.91 24.61 35.42
N ASP A 49 20.94 24.95 36.18
CA ASP A 49 21.62 26.24 36.10
C ASP A 49 22.90 26.08 35.27
N PHE A 50 23.11 26.96 34.28
CA PHE A 50 24.26 26.90 33.39
C PHE A 50 24.77 28.30 33.02
N GLU A 51 26.07 28.42 32.75
CA GLU A 51 26.69 29.68 32.34
C GLU A 51 26.73 29.78 30.81
N MET A 52 26.37 30.95 30.27
CA MET A 52 26.41 31.17 28.84
C MET A 52 26.73 32.63 28.48
N GLN A 53 27.37 32.81 27.32
CA GLN A 53 27.47 34.10 26.64
C GLN A 53 26.70 33.97 25.31
N PRO A 54 25.44 34.45 25.24
CA PRO A 54 24.62 34.22 24.06
C PRO A 54 25.12 35.02 22.86
N ALA A 55 25.21 34.35 21.71
CA ALA A 55 25.32 35.02 20.42
C ALA A 55 24.06 35.85 20.10
N ASN A 56 24.17 36.75 19.12
CA ASN A 56 23.01 37.45 18.57
C ASN A 56 22.19 36.48 17.71
N GLY A 57 20.87 36.46 17.90
CA GLY A 57 19.95 35.63 17.13
C GLY A 57 19.39 34.47 17.95
N ASP A 58 18.77 33.52 17.25
CA ASP A 58 18.23 32.30 17.84
C ASP A 58 19.36 31.32 18.23
N HIS A 59 19.02 30.39 19.11
CA HIS A 59 19.85 29.24 19.46
C HIS A 59 19.05 27.96 19.26
N LEU A 60 19.75 26.85 19.13
CA LEU A 60 19.12 25.53 19.08
C LEU A 60 19.51 24.72 20.30
N MET A 61 18.52 24.15 20.98
CA MET A 61 18.69 23.23 22.10
C MET A 61 18.41 21.81 21.63
N TRP A 62 19.30 20.86 21.91
CA TRP A 62 19.04 19.43 21.73
C TRP A 62 18.77 18.80 23.08
N ILE A 63 17.85 17.85 23.06
CA ILE A 63 17.42 17.10 24.24
C ILE A 63 17.15 15.68 23.77
N THR A 64 17.70 14.70 24.47
CA THR A 64 17.34 13.30 24.31
C THR A 64 16.20 12.98 25.28
N HIS A 65 15.08 12.45 24.77
CA HIS A 65 13.97 12.02 25.62
C HIS A 65 13.22 10.82 25.04
N ARG A 66 12.45 10.14 25.90
CA ARG A 66 11.60 8.97 25.59
C ARG A 66 10.23 9.11 26.27
N HIS A 67 9.21 8.52 25.66
CA HIS A 67 7.90 8.25 26.29
C HIS A 67 7.09 9.49 26.69
N VAL A 68 7.27 10.59 25.96
CA VAL A 68 6.55 11.83 26.21
C VAL A 68 5.12 11.69 25.68
N ASN A 69 4.16 11.39 26.57
CA ASN A 69 2.75 11.20 26.20
C ASN A 69 1.86 12.40 26.57
N ASN A 70 2.31 13.22 27.53
CA ASN A 70 1.57 14.37 28.02
C ASN A 70 2.33 15.69 27.83
N GLU A 71 1.76 16.78 28.34
CA GLU A 71 2.33 18.11 28.22
C GLU A 71 3.54 18.30 29.15
N TRP A 72 4.72 18.42 28.53
CA TRP A 72 6.00 18.73 29.17
C TRP A 72 6.55 20.04 28.62
N VAL A 73 6.64 21.05 29.47
CA VAL A 73 6.98 22.43 29.08
C VAL A 73 8.42 22.77 29.46
N LEU A 74 9.16 23.33 28.50
CA LEU A 74 10.47 23.91 28.69
C LEU A 74 10.36 25.41 28.97
N SER A 75 10.90 25.82 30.10
CA SER A 75 11.00 27.22 30.52
C SER A 75 12.46 27.62 30.66
N LEU A 76 12.80 28.79 30.13
CA LEU A 76 14.13 29.37 30.25
C LEU A 76 14.03 30.73 30.92
N ASN A 77 14.76 30.94 32.01
CA ASN A 77 14.75 32.17 32.81
C ASN A 77 13.33 32.61 33.21
N GLY A 78 12.46 31.64 33.51
CA GLY A 78 11.06 31.86 33.90
C GLY A 78 10.08 32.12 32.75
N THR A 79 10.51 31.96 31.50
CA THR A 79 9.65 32.10 30.32
C THR A 79 9.52 30.77 29.60
N ASP A 80 8.29 30.28 29.44
CA ASP A 80 7.97 29.08 28.65
C ASP A 80 8.25 29.36 27.17
N PHE A 81 8.99 28.48 26.50
CA PHE A 81 9.37 28.69 25.09
C PHE A 81 9.12 27.48 24.19
N ALA A 82 8.99 26.27 24.73
CA ALA A 82 8.74 25.06 23.95
C ALA A 82 7.99 24.00 24.79
N GLN A 83 7.33 23.08 24.09
CA GLN A 83 6.82 21.83 24.65
C GLN A 83 7.63 20.69 24.04
N LEU A 84 7.95 19.66 24.83
CA LEU A 84 8.62 18.46 24.31
C LEU A 84 7.78 17.80 23.22
N HIS A 85 8.45 17.29 22.19
CA HIS A 85 7.80 16.50 21.14
C HIS A 85 7.28 15.20 21.76
N THR A 86 6.03 14.84 21.46
CA THR A 86 5.46 13.58 21.93
C THR A 86 6.05 12.38 21.20
N GLY A 87 6.15 11.24 21.87
CA GLY A 87 6.54 9.97 21.25
C GLY A 87 7.19 8.99 22.23
N ASP A 88 7.08 7.70 21.89
CA ASP A 88 7.53 6.58 22.73
C ASP A 88 9.02 6.26 22.60
N GLU A 89 9.63 6.60 21.47
CA GLU A 89 11.02 6.23 21.19
C GLU A 89 12.03 7.15 21.87
N LEU A 90 13.19 6.59 22.24
CA LEU A 90 14.33 7.37 22.69
C LEU A 90 14.92 8.11 21.49
N ALA A 91 14.71 9.42 21.45
CA ALA A 91 15.14 10.24 20.33
C ALA A 91 15.75 11.55 20.81
N GLU A 92 16.78 11.98 20.09
CA GLU A 92 17.29 13.33 20.20
C GLU A 92 16.41 14.28 19.38
N ARG A 93 15.86 15.30 20.04
CA ARG A 93 15.01 16.33 19.44
C ARG A 93 15.65 17.69 19.62
N HIS A 94 15.26 18.64 18.79
CA HIS A 94 15.75 20.02 18.87
C HIS A 94 14.61 21.02 19.07
N TYR A 95 14.91 22.08 19.80
CA TYR A 95 13.99 23.14 20.18
C TYR A 95 14.64 24.50 19.92
N VAL A 96 13.96 25.36 19.19
CA VAL A 96 14.44 26.72 18.92
C VAL A 96 14.29 27.53 20.20
N ILE A 97 15.37 28.16 20.65
CA ILE A 97 15.36 29.18 21.70
C ILE A 97 15.30 30.55 21.00
N PRO A 98 14.17 31.26 21.05
CA PRO A 98 14.07 32.61 20.50
C PRO A 98 15.14 33.57 21.02
N ALA A 99 15.64 34.41 20.11
CA ALA A 99 16.57 35.48 20.46
C ALA A 99 16.10 36.32 21.67
N GLY A 100 16.99 36.50 22.65
CA GLY A 100 16.75 37.33 23.84
C GLY A 100 16.23 36.58 25.08
N LEU A 101 15.95 35.27 25.00
CA LEU A 101 15.63 34.47 26.19
C LEU A 101 16.87 34.11 27.02
N LEU A 102 17.99 33.84 26.35
CA LEU A 102 19.28 33.61 26.99
C LEU A 102 19.91 34.95 27.41
N VAL A 103 20.52 34.99 28.59
CA VAL A 103 21.23 36.15 29.12
C VAL A 103 22.72 35.85 29.29
N ALA A 104 23.54 36.89 29.31
CA ALA A 104 24.96 36.75 29.65
C ALA A 104 25.11 36.41 31.14
N GLY A 105 25.82 35.32 31.45
CA GLY A 105 26.02 34.78 32.80
C GLY A 105 25.13 33.55 33.07
N THR A 106 24.63 33.44 34.30
CA THR A 106 23.81 32.31 34.74
C THR A 106 22.42 32.33 34.10
N ASN A 107 22.05 31.22 33.48
CA ASN A 107 20.72 30.93 32.96
C ASN A 107 20.13 29.73 33.69
N ARG A 108 18.80 29.65 33.75
CA ARG A 108 18.09 28.51 34.35
C ARG A 108 17.11 27.89 33.37
N LEU A 109 17.35 26.64 33.00
CA LEU A 109 16.42 25.79 32.27
C LEU A 109 15.54 25.04 33.28
N VAL A 110 14.25 24.94 33.00
CA VAL A 110 13.30 24.16 33.80
C VAL A 110 12.41 23.34 32.88
N LEU A 111 12.29 22.06 33.18
CA LEU A 111 11.31 21.16 32.59
C LEU A 111 10.16 20.94 33.57
N THR A 112 8.93 21.14 33.11
CA THR A 112 7.73 20.96 33.93
C THR A 112 6.72 20.05 33.23
N GLY A 113 6.45 18.89 33.82
CA GLY A 113 5.34 18.02 33.43
C GLY A 113 4.03 18.50 34.05
N LYS A 114 2.97 18.64 33.24
CA LYS A 114 1.62 19.00 33.71
C LYS A 114 0.84 17.80 34.25
N THR A 115 1.23 16.60 33.84
CA THR A 115 0.62 15.32 34.25
C THR A 115 1.64 14.55 35.08
N PRO A 116 1.49 14.44 36.42
CA PRO A 116 2.47 13.79 37.28
C PRO A 116 2.66 12.29 37.04
N THR A 117 1.69 11.64 36.39
CA THR A 117 1.67 10.19 36.11
C THR A 117 2.27 9.84 34.74
N ASP A 118 2.93 10.79 34.08
CA ASP A 118 3.56 10.56 32.78
C ASP A 118 5.04 10.28 33.00
N ASP A 119 5.46 9.02 32.91
CA ASP A 119 6.87 8.66 33.04
C ASP A 119 7.62 8.92 31.73
N ILE A 120 8.71 9.70 31.81
CA ILE A 120 9.58 10.06 30.68
C ILE A 120 11.06 9.90 31.05
N THR A 121 11.91 9.65 30.05
CA THR A 121 13.34 9.95 30.18
C THR A 121 13.65 11.29 29.51
N PHE A 122 14.57 12.07 30.09
CA PHE A 122 14.96 13.40 29.62
C PHE A 122 16.41 13.68 29.97
N GLY A 123 17.21 14.20 29.05
CA GLY A 123 18.57 14.62 29.38
C GLY A 123 19.44 14.88 28.16
N GLN A 124 20.75 14.83 28.36
CA GLN A 124 21.77 15.13 27.35
C GLN A 124 21.51 16.48 26.66
N VAL A 125 21.21 17.49 27.49
CA VAL A 125 20.79 18.81 27.04
C VAL A 125 22.00 19.62 26.61
N ARG A 126 22.02 20.02 25.33
CA ARG A 126 23.05 20.90 24.76
C ARG A 126 22.45 22.06 23.99
N ILE A 127 23.16 23.18 23.95
CA ILE A 127 22.76 24.40 23.22
C ILE A 127 23.86 24.79 22.25
N MET A 128 23.49 25.15 21.02
CA MET A 128 24.40 25.73 20.04
C MET A 128 23.86 27.07 19.55
N ALA A 129 24.78 27.99 19.24
CA ALA A 129 24.46 29.30 18.68
C ALA A 129 24.10 29.20 17.20
N GLY A 130 23.01 29.86 16.81
CA GLY A 130 22.54 29.93 15.43
C GLY A 130 21.11 29.46 15.28
N SER A 131 20.48 29.92 14.21
CA SER A 131 19.18 29.42 13.76
C SER A 131 19.28 27.95 13.36
N LEU A 132 18.13 27.26 13.33
CA LEU A 132 18.02 25.88 12.85
C LEU A 132 18.73 25.66 11.50
N ARG A 133 18.61 26.64 10.58
CA ARG A 133 19.24 26.60 9.25
C ARG A 133 20.76 26.64 9.32
N GLU A 134 21.32 27.50 10.15
CA GLU A 134 22.77 27.66 10.28
C GLU A 134 23.39 26.44 10.96
N VAL A 135 22.74 25.96 12.01
CA VAL A 135 23.19 24.83 12.82
C VAL A 135 23.16 23.51 12.05
N LEU A 136 22.05 23.22 11.36
CA LEU A 136 21.91 21.98 10.56
C LEU A 136 22.48 22.13 9.14
N ASN A 137 23.11 23.28 8.83
CA ASN A 137 23.58 23.63 7.49
C ASN A 137 22.51 23.39 6.40
N LEU A 138 21.27 23.82 6.67
CA LEU A 138 20.17 23.63 5.73
C LEU A 138 20.37 24.51 4.49
N ARG A 139 20.11 23.91 3.33
CA ARG A 139 20.21 24.56 2.02
C ARG A 139 18.98 24.26 1.19
N PRO A 140 18.51 25.23 0.39
CA PRO A 140 17.36 25.01 -0.47
C PRO A 140 17.70 24.03 -1.59
N LEU A 141 16.78 23.10 -1.84
CA LEU A 141 16.76 22.22 -2.99
C LEU A 141 15.46 22.50 -3.77
N THR A 142 15.59 22.74 -5.07
CA THR A 142 14.44 22.82 -5.98
C THR A 142 14.44 21.64 -6.93
N VAL A 143 13.34 20.90 -6.99
CA VAL A 143 13.16 19.76 -7.89
C VAL A 143 12.06 20.08 -8.89
N ARG A 144 12.28 19.81 -10.17
CA ARG A 144 11.27 19.87 -11.23
C ARG A 144 11.19 18.53 -11.94
N VAL A 145 9.98 18.03 -12.15
CA VAL A 145 9.70 16.77 -12.85
C VAL A 145 8.81 17.08 -14.06
N ARG A 146 9.22 16.61 -15.23
CA ARG A 146 8.50 16.82 -16.49
C ARG A 146 8.33 15.53 -17.27
N GLU A 147 7.31 15.49 -18.11
CA GLU A 147 7.13 14.45 -19.10
C GLU A 147 8.18 14.57 -20.21
N GLU A 148 8.74 13.44 -20.62
CA GLU A 148 9.62 13.36 -21.79
C GLU A 148 8.87 13.75 -23.08
N GLY A 149 9.53 14.48 -23.96
CA GLY A 149 8.93 14.93 -25.22
C GLY A 149 8.03 16.15 -25.08
N SER A 150 6.96 16.09 -24.28
CA SER A 150 6.02 17.22 -24.13
C SER A 150 6.58 18.35 -23.26
N GLY A 151 7.44 18.02 -22.29
CA GLY A 151 7.97 18.96 -21.31
C GLY A 151 6.94 19.45 -20.28
N THR A 152 5.74 18.89 -20.26
CA THR A 152 4.68 19.26 -19.32
C THR A 152 5.08 18.88 -17.89
N PRO A 153 4.88 19.73 -16.88
CA PRO A 153 5.10 19.34 -15.48
C PRO A 153 4.21 18.16 -15.10
N LEU A 154 4.77 17.18 -14.40
CA LEU A 154 4.05 15.97 -13.98
C LEU A 154 3.99 15.85 -12.46
N PRO A 155 2.83 15.49 -11.87
CA PRO A 155 2.82 15.01 -10.50
C PRO A 155 3.77 13.81 -10.34
N ALA A 156 4.53 13.76 -9.26
CA ALA A 156 5.54 12.73 -9.06
C ALA A 156 5.86 12.52 -7.58
N ARG A 157 6.30 11.30 -7.26
CA ARG A 157 6.96 10.95 -6.01
C ARG A 157 8.45 11.23 -6.14
N LEU A 158 9.03 11.90 -5.14
CA LEU A 158 10.46 12.12 -5.00
C LEU A 158 10.99 11.33 -3.82
N THR A 159 11.98 10.47 -4.04
CA THR A 159 12.72 9.82 -2.96
C THR A 159 14.14 10.37 -2.93
N VAL A 160 14.56 10.90 -1.79
CA VAL A 160 15.90 11.46 -1.53
C VAL A 160 16.64 10.51 -0.60
N VAL A 161 17.83 10.09 -1.01
CA VAL A 161 18.68 9.16 -0.27
C VAL A 161 20.06 9.78 -0.10
N ALA A 162 20.56 9.83 1.12
CA ALA A 162 21.91 10.27 1.43
C ALA A 162 22.96 9.21 1.03
N GLU A 163 24.23 9.60 0.98
CA GLU A 163 25.32 8.70 0.59
C GLU A 163 25.45 7.45 1.48
N ASP A 164 25.02 7.53 2.74
CA ASP A 164 24.98 6.42 3.68
C ASP A 164 23.73 5.51 3.54
N GLY A 165 22.86 5.80 2.57
CA GLY A 165 21.62 5.07 2.31
C GLY A 165 20.43 5.52 3.15
N THR A 166 20.59 6.50 4.04
CA THR A 166 19.49 7.00 4.88
C THR A 166 18.61 8.00 4.15
N ARG A 167 17.39 8.19 4.64
CA ARG A 167 16.47 9.24 4.17
C ARG A 167 16.66 10.50 5.03
N PRO A 168 17.12 11.63 4.47
CA PRO A 168 17.36 12.84 5.25
C PRO A 168 16.04 13.50 5.68
N ALA A 169 16.02 14.16 6.82
CA ALA A 169 14.89 15.00 7.21
C ALA A 169 14.64 16.10 6.17
N ILE A 170 13.37 16.33 5.82
CA ILE A 170 12.95 17.35 4.86
C ILE A 170 12.40 18.57 5.60
N TRP A 171 13.03 19.73 5.39
CA TRP A 171 12.69 20.98 6.09
C TRP A 171 11.97 21.95 5.16
N TYR A 172 11.07 22.77 5.73
CA TYR A 172 10.41 23.88 5.03
C TYR A 172 9.81 23.52 3.66
N GLY A 173 9.38 22.27 3.46
CA GLY A 173 8.74 21.86 2.22
C GLY A 173 7.44 22.64 2.00
N ALA A 174 7.22 23.14 0.78
CA ALA A 174 5.93 23.71 0.39
C ALA A 174 4.82 22.70 0.67
N ARG A 175 3.72 23.05 1.35
CA ARG A 175 2.76 22.05 1.89
C ARG A 175 1.42 21.94 1.16
N GLU A 176 1.02 22.91 0.36
CA GLU A 176 -0.34 22.91 -0.22
C GLU A 176 -0.55 21.84 -1.28
N LEU A 177 0.47 21.60 -2.12
CA LEU A 177 0.45 20.62 -3.22
C LEU A 177 1.50 19.53 -3.05
N THR A 178 1.85 19.20 -1.80
CA THR A 178 2.83 18.16 -1.50
C THR A 178 2.38 17.29 -0.32
N ALA A 179 2.97 16.10 -0.25
CA ALA A 179 3.00 15.29 0.96
C ALA A 179 4.47 15.04 1.29
N VAL A 180 4.88 15.30 2.54
CA VAL A 180 6.31 15.35 2.92
C VAL A 180 6.58 14.48 4.14
N ARG A 181 7.55 13.58 4.03
CA ARG A 181 8.15 12.80 5.12
C ARG A 181 9.67 12.81 4.94
N ASP A 182 10.41 12.22 5.87
CA ASP A 182 11.87 12.12 5.74
C ASP A 182 12.27 11.40 4.44
N GLY A 183 13.10 12.07 3.65
CA GLY A 183 13.55 11.67 2.32
C GLY A 183 12.43 11.40 1.31
N LEU A 184 11.20 11.84 1.55
CA LEU A 184 10.06 11.55 0.68
C LEU A 184 9.21 12.81 0.46
N VAL A 185 9.05 13.19 -0.80
CA VAL A 185 8.21 14.33 -1.18
C VAL A 185 7.37 13.97 -2.39
N TYR A 186 6.06 13.98 -2.24
CA TYR A 186 5.16 14.00 -3.40
C TYR A 186 4.91 15.44 -3.84
N THR A 187 4.78 15.67 -5.13
CA THR A 187 4.43 16.99 -5.69
C THR A 187 3.32 16.83 -6.71
N ALA A 188 2.24 17.59 -6.58
CA ALA A 188 1.14 17.62 -7.55
C ALA A 188 1.46 18.52 -8.77
N ALA A 189 2.31 19.53 -8.58
CA ALA A 189 2.61 20.54 -9.60
C ALA A 189 3.76 20.16 -10.54
N GLY A 190 4.42 19.01 -10.32
CA GLY A 190 5.70 18.66 -10.94
C GLY A 190 6.85 19.60 -10.62
N ALA A 191 6.73 20.40 -9.56
CA ALA A 191 7.82 21.20 -9.04
C ALA A 191 7.62 21.43 -7.54
N THR A 192 8.70 21.33 -6.77
CA THR A 192 8.69 21.60 -5.33
C THR A 192 10.03 22.17 -4.88
N SER A 193 10.02 22.81 -3.72
CA SER A 193 11.24 23.21 -3.02
C SER A 193 11.10 22.92 -1.54
N PHE A 194 12.22 22.51 -0.96
CA PHE A 194 12.41 22.19 0.44
C PHE A 194 13.88 22.41 0.80
N GLU A 195 14.22 22.35 2.07
CA GLU A 195 15.59 22.46 2.54
C GLU A 195 16.06 21.12 3.12
N ILE A 196 17.32 20.78 2.87
CA ILE A 196 18.01 19.62 3.45
C ILE A 196 19.41 20.04 3.91
N PRO A 197 20.04 19.30 4.83
CA PRO A 197 21.44 19.55 5.20
C PRO A 197 22.37 19.56 4.00
N GLU A 198 23.52 20.25 4.12
CA GLU A 198 24.60 20.11 3.16
C GLU A 198 25.07 18.65 3.08
N GLY A 199 25.27 18.14 1.87
CA GLY A 199 25.59 16.74 1.65
C GLY A 199 25.45 16.30 0.20
N THR A 200 25.75 15.03 -0.06
CA THR A 200 25.56 14.38 -1.36
C THR A 200 24.37 13.43 -1.29
N TYR A 201 23.49 13.52 -2.28
CA TYR A 201 22.21 12.80 -2.30
C TYR A 201 21.94 12.21 -3.68
N ASP A 202 21.33 11.02 -3.70
CA ASP A 202 20.62 10.47 -4.85
C ASP A 202 19.14 10.85 -4.77
N ILE A 203 18.61 11.45 -5.84
CA ILE A 203 17.22 11.84 -5.95
C ILE A 203 16.57 11.03 -7.06
N TYR A 204 15.49 10.34 -6.71
CA TYR A 204 14.65 9.59 -7.63
C TYR A 204 13.34 10.34 -7.86
N ALA A 205 12.82 10.31 -9.08
CA ALA A 205 11.45 10.68 -9.41
C ALA A 205 10.72 9.50 -10.07
N SER A 206 9.48 9.23 -9.62
CA SER A 206 8.61 8.18 -10.16
C SER A 206 7.15 8.64 -10.23
N ARG A 207 6.34 7.94 -11.06
CA ARG A 207 4.91 8.24 -11.26
C ARG A 207 3.96 7.02 -11.23
N GLY A 208 4.47 5.84 -10.87
CA GLY A 208 3.70 4.59 -10.93
C GLY A 208 4.17 3.67 -12.07
N VAL A 209 3.45 2.55 -12.24
CA VAL A 209 3.86 1.40 -13.08
C VAL A 209 3.95 1.73 -14.57
N GLU A 210 3.20 2.72 -15.03
CA GLU A 210 3.12 3.11 -16.43
C GLU A 210 4.33 3.93 -16.89
N TRP A 211 5.17 4.36 -15.95
CA TRP A 211 6.24 5.33 -16.16
C TRP A 211 7.60 4.76 -15.79
N GLY A 212 8.64 5.25 -16.47
CA GLY A 212 10.02 5.04 -16.08
C GLY A 212 10.38 5.75 -14.77
N VAL A 213 11.61 5.55 -14.31
CA VAL A 213 12.18 6.24 -13.14
C VAL A 213 13.33 7.14 -13.59
N ALA A 214 13.39 8.36 -13.05
CA ALA A 214 14.53 9.27 -13.24
C ALA A 214 15.38 9.32 -11.97
N GLN A 215 16.71 9.34 -12.12
CA GLN A 215 17.64 9.48 -11.02
C GLN A 215 18.67 10.58 -11.31
N ALA A 216 18.99 11.38 -10.30
CA ALA A 216 20.13 12.30 -10.34
C ALA A 216 20.88 12.29 -9.01
N ARG A 217 22.21 12.23 -9.09
CA ARG A 217 23.09 12.47 -7.95
C ARG A 217 23.44 13.96 -7.87
N ILE A 218 23.23 14.57 -6.71
CA ILE A 218 23.52 15.99 -6.49
C ILE A 218 24.37 16.20 -5.24
N THR A 219 25.10 17.30 -5.21
CA THR A 219 25.72 17.82 -3.99
C THR A 219 25.04 19.13 -3.63
N VAL A 220 24.47 19.18 -2.43
CA VAL A 220 23.87 20.38 -1.85
C VAL A 220 24.92 21.06 -0.98
N GLY A 221 25.38 22.24 -1.36
CA GLY A 221 26.43 22.94 -0.62
C GLY A 221 26.63 24.39 -1.06
N GLY A 222 27.40 25.14 -0.28
CA GLY A 222 27.92 26.44 -0.71
C GLY A 222 26.86 27.54 -0.80
N GLY A 223 26.10 27.79 0.27
CA GLY A 223 25.25 28.99 0.46
C GLY A 223 24.04 29.17 -0.47
N GLU A 224 24.12 28.74 -1.72
CA GLU A 224 23.12 28.98 -2.79
C GLU A 224 22.12 27.83 -2.97
N GLY A 225 22.40 26.64 -2.43
CA GLY A 225 21.56 25.45 -2.57
C GLY A 225 21.75 24.69 -3.88
N ALA A 226 20.75 23.92 -4.30
CA ALA A 226 20.81 23.13 -5.53
C ALA A 226 19.46 23.12 -6.28
N ALA A 227 19.52 22.88 -7.59
CA ALA A 227 18.35 22.68 -8.43
C ALA A 227 18.55 21.46 -9.33
N VAL A 228 17.52 20.62 -9.44
CA VAL A 228 17.53 19.41 -10.26
C VAL A 228 16.28 19.37 -11.15
N ALA A 229 16.48 19.00 -12.41
CA ALA A 229 15.42 18.75 -13.38
C ALA A 229 15.44 17.27 -13.76
N LEU A 230 14.32 16.59 -13.58
CA LEU A 230 14.13 15.18 -13.85
C LEU A 230 13.04 15.03 -14.92
N THR A 231 13.18 14.03 -15.77
CA THR A 231 12.27 13.76 -16.89
C THR A 231 11.80 12.33 -16.82
N LEU A 232 10.48 12.10 -16.88
CA LEU A 232 9.87 10.78 -16.86
C LEU A 232 9.28 10.46 -18.24
N ALA A 233 9.58 9.28 -18.75
CA ALA A 233 8.95 8.73 -19.95
C ALA A 233 7.76 7.85 -19.53
N ARG A 234 6.65 7.91 -20.28
CA ARG A 234 5.60 6.90 -20.19
C ARG A 234 6.09 5.69 -20.99
N GLU A 235 6.34 4.59 -20.29
CA GLU A 235 7.03 3.41 -20.85
C GLU A 235 6.06 2.27 -21.15
N VAL A 236 4.97 2.17 -20.40
CA VAL A 236 3.98 1.10 -20.59
C VAL A 236 2.70 1.68 -21.17
N ASP A 237 2.31 1.14 -22.31
CA ASP A 237 1.01 1.44 -22.91
C ASP A 237 -0.09 0.67 -22.18
N THR A 238 -1.01 1.41 -21.56
CA THR A 238 -2.18 0.89 -20.85
C THR A 238 -3.49 1.27 -21.55
N SER A 239 -3.43 1.66 -22.83
CA SER A 239 -4.60 2.04 -23.62
C SER A 239 -5.70 0.97 -23.56
N GLY A 240 -6.94 1.42 -23.35
CA GLY A 240 -8.10 0.54 -23.18
C GLY A 240 -8.28 0.00 -21.75
N TYR A 241 -7.44 0.42 -20.82
CA TYR A 241 -7.55 0.16 -19.39
C TYR A 241 -7.49 1.46 -18.60
N VAL A 242 -8.06 1.44 -17.40
CA VAL A 242 -7.84 2.46 -16.37
C VAL A 242 -7.13 1.85 -15.16
N ALA A 243 -6.17 2.58 -14.60
CA ALA A 243 -5.44 2.16 -13.41
C ALA A 243 -6.28 2.39 -12.14
N CYS A 244 -6.85 1.33 -11.58
CA CYS A 244 -7.72 1.37 -10.41
C CYS A 244 -7.01 0.86 -9.16
N ASP A 245 -7.11 1.60 -8.07
CA ASP A 245 -6.79 1.08 -6.73
C ASP A 245 -8.08 0.97 -5.93
N THR A 246 -8.46 -0.26 -5.61
CA THR A 246 -9.75 -0.60 -5.01
C THR A 246 -9.75 -0.48 -3.49
N HIS A 247 -8.61 -0.15 -2.86
CA HIS A 247 -8.48 -0.15 -1.40
C HIS A 247 -7.51 0.94 -0.92
N ILE A 248 -8.05 2.06 -0.42
CA ILE A 248 -7.29 3.26 -0.04
C ILE A 248 -7.81 3.85 1.27
N HIS A 249 -6.89 4.24 2.16
CA HIS A 249 -7.21 4.84 3.45
C HIS A 249 -6.57 6.21 3.67
N THR A 250 -7.17 6.97 4.58
CA THR A 250 -6.65 8.23 5.11
C THR A 250 -6.69 8.23 6.63
N TYR A 251 -5.67 8.81 7.25
CA TYR A 251 -5.63 9.05 8.69
C TYR A 251 -6.82 9.91 9.14
N THR A 252 -7.20 10.91 8.34
CA THR A 252 -8.27 11.85 8.65
C THR A 252 -9.62 11.17 8.94
N LEU A 253 -9.93 10.06 8.27
CA LEU A 253 -11.24 9.41 8.35
C LEU A 253 -11.15 8.00 8.96
N SER A 254 -10.14 7.20 8.61
CA SER A 254 -9.91 5.88 9.23
C SER A 254 -9.32 5.98 10.64
N GLY A 255 -8.67 7.09 11.01
CA GLY A 255 -8.08 7.32 12.33
C GLY A 255 -6.73 6.64 12.57
N HIS A 256 -6.15 5.98 11.56
CA HIS A 256 -4.83 5.36 11.61
C HIS A 256 -4.11 5.45 10.26
N GLY A 257 -2.79 5.21 10.26
CA GLY A 257 -1.91 5.67 9.19
C GLY A 257 -1.41 7.10 9.42
N ASP A 258 -0.95 7.77 8.37
CA ASP A 258 -0.43 9.14 8.49
C ASP A 258 -0.82 10.09 7.35
N SER A 259 -1.53 9.62 6.32
CA SER A 259 -1.92 10.46 5.18
C SER A 259 -3.22 11.20 5.47
N THR A 260 -3.20 12.52 5.41
CA THR A 260 -4.45 13.30 5.32
C THR A 260 -5.18 13.06 3.99
N VAL A 261 -6.45 13.45 3.89
CA VAL A 261 -7.19 13.37 2.61
C VAL A 261 -6.56 14.26 1.55
N GLU A 262 -6.14 15.48 1.88
CA GLU A 262 -5.43 16.36 0.95
C GLU A 262 -4.11 15.76 0.45
N GLU A 263 -3.28 15.22 1.36
CA GLU A 263 -2.04 14.52 0.97
C GLU A 263 -2.36 13.33 0.06
N ARG A 264 -3.44 12.58 0.34
CA ARG A 264 -3.85 11.43 -0.47
C ARG A 264 -4.19 11.83 -1.90
N MET A 265 -4.79 13.00 -2.12
CA MET A 265 -5.09 13.46 -3.48
C MET A 265 -3.81 13.73 -4.26
N VAL A 266 -2.79 14.28 -3.58
CA VAL A 266 -1.47 14.52 -4.16
C VAL A 266 -0.77 13.20 -4.48
N THR A 267 -0.80 12.22 -3.57
CA THR A 267 -0.15 10.92 -3.81
C THR A 267 -0.85 10.14 -4.92
N LEU A 268 -2.18 10.16 -5.01
CA LEU A 268 -2.95 9.53 -6.09
C LEU A 268 -2.57 10.08 -7.46
N ALA A 269 -2.55 11.41 -7.60
CA ALA A 269 -2.14 12.06 -8.84
C ALA A 269 -0.69 11.71 -9.20
N ALA A 270 0.19 11.61 -8.20
CA ALA A 270 1.61 11.34 -8.35
C ALA A 270 1.97 9.88 -8.59
N GLU A 271 1.17 8.91 -8.14
CA GLU A 271 1.35 7.46 -8.42
C GLU A 271 0.57 6.97 -9.64
N GLY A 272 -0.08 7.90 -10.36
CA GLY A 272 -0.75 7.62 -11.63
C GLY A 272 -2.01 6.76 -11.48
N VAL A 273 -2.66 6.78 -10.31
CA VAL A 273 -3.93 6.08 -10.10
C VAL A 273 -5.05 6.88 -10.74
N GLU A 274 -5.76 6.30 -11.71
CA GLU A 274 -6.77 6.98 -12.53
C GLU A 274 -8.20 6.78 -12.00
N LEU A 275 -8.48 5.64 -11.34
CA LEU A 275 -9.78 5.31 -10.75
C LEU A 275 -9.62 4.88 -9.27
N PRO A 276 -9.37 5.82 -8.34
CA PRO A 276 -9.25 5.48 -6.92
C PRO A 276 -10.61 5.26 -6.27
N ILE A 277 -10.75 4.15 -5.54
CA ILE A 277 -11.93 3.89 -4.69
C ILE A 277 -11.61 4.36 -3.26
N ALA A 278 -12.39 5.31 -2.76
CA ALA A 278 -12.21 5.86 -1.40
C ALA A 278 -12.83 4.91 -0.36
N THR A 279 -12.02 4.13 0.36
CA THR A 279 -12.51 3.05 1.22
C THR A 279 -12.11 3.22 2.67
N ASP A 280 -12.10 4.45 3.20
CA ASP A 280 -11.88 4.68 4.63
C ASP A 280 -12.84 3.81 5.47
N HIS A 281 -12.35 3.32 6.60
CA HIS A 281 -13.11 2.35 7.40
C HIS A 281 -14.45 2.92 7.85
N ASN A 282 -15.54 2.29 7.41
CA ASN A 282 -16.90 2.64 7.79
C ASN A 282 -17.26 4.11 7.50
N HIS A 283 -16.73 4.68 6.41
CA HIS A 283 -17.10 6.00 5.91
C HIS A 283 -17.43 5.91 4.41
N ASN A 284 -18.46 6.63 3.98
CA ASN A 284 -18.74 6.84 2.56
C ASN A 284 -18.03 8.12 2.11
N THR A 285 -16.74 8.02 1.79
CA THR A 285 -15.90 9.19 1.55
C THR A 285 -15.99 9.68 0.10
N ASP A 286 -16.35 10.95 -0.10
CA ASP A 286 -16.22 11.62 -1.41
C ASP A 286 -14.93 12.43 -1.50
N TYR A 287 -14.01 11.98 -2.33
CA TYR A 287 -12.75 12.68 -2.60
C TYR A 287 -12.89 13.88 -3.56
N ARG A 288 -14.00 14.02 -4.29
CA ARG A 288 -14.15 15.08 -5.32
C ARG A 288 -13.96 16.50 -4.78
N PRO A 289 -14.50 16.89 -3.59
CA PRO A 289 -14.29 18.23 -3.06
C PRO A 289 -12.81 18.54 -2.78
N TYR A 290 -12.07 17.56 -2.25
CA TYR A 290 -10.64 17.68 -1.94
C TYR A 290 -9.80 17.73 -3.22
N GLN A 291 -10.10 16.85 -4.18
CA GLN A 291 -9.48 16.85 -5.51
C GLN A 291 -9.67 18.19 -6.22
N ALA A 292 -10.89 18.75 -6.19
CA ALA A 292 -11.23 20.03 -6.82
C ALA A 292 -10.51 21.22 -6.16
N LYS A 293 -10.46 21.24 -4.83
CA LYS A 293 -9.72 22.26 -4.06
C LYS A 293 -8.24 22.33 -4.44
N LEU A 294 -7.64 21.20 -4.79
CA LEU A 294 -6.23 21.10 -5.19
C LEU A 294 -6.02 21.16 -6.72
N GLU A 295 -7.09 21.38 -7.50
CA GLU A 295 -7.07 21.43 -8.97
C GLU A 295 -6.54 20.16 -9.66
N LEU A 296 -6.82 18.99 -9.06
CA LEU A 296 -6.31 17.68 -9.51
C LEU A 296 -7.30 16.87 -10.35
N ASN A 297 -8.45 17.44 -10.73
CA ASN A 297 -9.52 16.77 -11.48
C ASN A 297 -9.04 16.11 -12.78
N ARG A 298 -8.01 16.68 -13.41
CA ARG A 298 -7.48 16.17 -14.68
C ARG A 298 -6.79 14.80 -14.59
N TYR A 299 -6.45 14.35 -13.38
CA TYR A 299 -5.58 13.19 -13.19
C TYR A 299 -6.32 11.90 -12.85
N PHE A 300 -7.54 11.97 -12.31
CA PHE A 300 -8.29 10.79 -11.90
C PHE A 300 -9.78 11.07 -11.69
N THR A 301 -10.59 10.01 -11.71
CA THR A 301 -12.01 10.03 -11.37
C THR A 301 -12.22 9.26 -10.07
N PRO A 302 -12.38 9.91 -8.91
CA PRO A 302 -12.55 9.18 -7.66
C PRO A 302 -13.96 8.58 -7.55
N VAL A 303 -14.04 7.42 -6.90
CA VAL A 303 -15.29 6.71 -6.61
C VAL A 303 -15.50 6.66 -5.10
N VAL A 304 -16.71 6.98 -4.66
CA VAL A 304 -17.11 6.84 -3.25
C VAL A 304 -17.25 5.36 -2.95
N GLY A 305 -16.44 4.86 -2.03
CA GLY A 305 -16.56 3.52 -1.49
C GLY A 305 -16.61 3.53 0.03
N ASN A 306 -16.41 2.37 0.63
CA ASN A 306 -16.32 2.17 2.07
C ASN A 306 -15.66 0.82 2.33
N GLU A 307 -14.65 0.75 3.20
CA GLU A 307 -14.24 -0.52 3.79
C GLU A 307 -15.06 -0.80 5.05
N VAL A 308 -15.99 -1.74 4.95
CA VAL A 308 -16.84 -2.09 6.09
C VAL A 308 -16.19 -3.19 6.91
N ASN A 309 -16.04 -2.94 8.20
CA ASN A 309 -15.64 -3.94 9.18
C ASN A 309 -16.73 -4.20 10.23
N PHE A 310 -16.75 -5.41 10.78
CA PHE A 310 -17.87 -5.93 11.56
C PHE A 310 -17.45 -6.26 12.99
N SER A 311 -18.33 -5.98 13.95
CA SER A 311 -18.08 -6.29 15.35
C SER A 311 -18.14 -7.79 15.59
N GLY A 312 -16.99 -8.44 15.81
CA GLY A 312 -16.91 -9.85 16.21
C GLY A 312 -16.94 -10.87 15.07
N LEU A 313 -16.98 -10.44 13.81
CA LEU A 313 -16.86 -11.30 12.64
C LEU A 313 -15.55 -11.03 11.89
N PRO A 314 -14.87 -12.07 11.38
CA PRO A 314 -13.70 -11.86 10.54
C PRO A 314 -14.12 -11.33 9.16
N GLY A 315 -13.25 -10.51 8.56
CA GLY A 315 -13.37 -10.05 7.19
C GLY A 315 -13.69 -8.57 7.09
N HIS A 316 -13.04 -7.92 6.15
CA HIS A 316 -13.35 -6.57 5.72
C HIS A 316 -13.76 -6.61 4.26
N PHE A 317 -14.69 -5.73 3.90
CA PHE A 317 -15.23 -5.70 2.55
C PHE A 317 -15.27 -4.28 2.01
N ASN A 318 -14.68 -4.08 0.83
CA ASN A 318 -14.87 -2.86 0.08
C ASN A 318 -16.17 -2.92 -0.70
N VAL A 319 -16.94 -1.84 -0.63
CA VAL A 319 -18.19 -1.70 -1.37
C VAL A 319 -18.24 -0.37 -2.12
N PHE A 320 -18.61 -0.41 -3.40
CA PHE A 320 -18.66 0.78 -4.26
C PHE A 320 -19.47 0.53 -5.55
N PRO A 321 -19.84 1.60 -6.29
CA PRO A 321 -19.93 2.97 -5.81
C PRO A 321 -21.03 3.11 -4.75
N LEU A 322 -20.86 4.07 -3.84
CA LEU A 322 -21.88 4.46 -2.86
C LEU A 322 -22.26 5.94 -3.05
N ASN A 323 -23.37 6.33 -2.41
CA ASN A 323 -23.73 7.72 -2.24
C ASN A 323 -23.10 8.25 -0.92
N PRO A 324 -22.33 9.36 -0.94
CA PRO A 324 -21.69 9.87 0.26
C PRO A 324 -22.67 10.38 1.33
N ASP A 325 -23.88 10.77 0.94
CA ASP A 325 -24.92 11.26 1.86
C ASP A 325 -25.75 10.13 2.49
N ASP A 326 -25.65 8.91 1.97
CA ASP A 326 -26.38 7.77 2.51
C ASP A 326 -25.72 7.24 3.79
N PRO A 327 -26.51 6.68 4.72
CA PRO A 327 -25.95 5.99 5.87
C PRO A 327 -25.07 4.81 5.42
N ILE A 328 -23.99 4.56 6.16
CA ILE A 328 -23.09 3.43 5.90
C ILE A 328 -23.84 2.08 6.01
N PRO A 329 -23.29 1.00 5.41
CA PRO A 329 -23.79 -0.35 5.65
C PRO A 329 -23.83 -0.69 7.13
N SER A 330 -24.83 -1.48 7.55
CA SER A 330 -24.91 -1.94 8.95
C SER A 330 -23.72 -2.85 9.27
N ARG A 331 -23.09 -2.60 10.41
CA ARG A 331 -21.95 -3.37 10.93
C ARG A 331 -22.37 -4.47 11.92
N GLU A 332 -23.66 -4.53 12.23
CA GLU A 332 -24.25 -5.56 13.08
C GLU A 332 -24.62 -6.77 12.22
N ALA A 333 -23.88 -7.87 12.40
CA ALA A 333 -24.12 -9.13 11.71
C ALA A 333 -23.68 -10.30 12.60
N GLN A 334 -24.32 -11.46 12.44
CA GLN A 334 -23.95 -12.70 13.15
C GLN A 334 -23.25 -13.72 12.25
N ASP A 335 -23.34 -13.55 10.93
CA ASP A 335 -22.73 -14.38 9.90
C ASP A 335 -22.49 -13.57 8.62
N TRP A 336 -21.81 -14.17 7.65
CA TRP A 336 -21.52 -13.53 6.37
C TRP A 336 -22.74 -13.38 5.45
N GLU A 337 -23.80 -14.15 5.65
CA GLU A 337 -25.05 -13.97 4.88
C GLU A 337 -25.69 -12.63 5.25
N THR A 338 -25.81 -12.37 6.55
CA THR A 338 -26.27 -11.07 7.09
C THR A 338 -25.32 -9.93 6.70
N VAL A 339 -23.99 -10.16 6.67
CA VAL A 339 -23.03 -9.18 6.15
C VAL A 339 -23.38 -8.82 4.71
N MET A 340 -23.54 -9.79 3.83
CA MET A 340 -23.81 -9.54 2.41
C MET A 340 -25.16 -8.83 2.22
N GLU A 341 -26.19 -9.19 2.97
CA GLU A 341 -27.46 -8.47 2.99
C GLU A 341 -27.28 -7.00 3.39
N ASN A 342 -26.56 -6.73 4.49
CA ASN A 342 -26.29 -5.37 4.97
C ASN A 342 -25.51 -4.53 3.96
N LEU A 343 -24.52 -5.12 3.30
CA LEU A 343 -23.72 -4.47 2.27
C LEU A 343 -24.60 -4.14 1.04
N ARG A 344 -25.33 -5.13 0.52
CA ARG A 344 -26.17 -4.98 -0.69
C ARG A 344 -27.39 -4.08 -0.47
N ALA A 345 -27.84 -3.89 0.78
CA ALA A 345 -28.92 -2.95 1.12
C ALA A 345 -28.57 -1.47 0.82
N ARG A 346 -27.30 -1.15 0.63
CA ARG A 346 -26.85 0.19 0.15
C ARG A 346 -26.70 0.28 -1.36
N SER A 347 -27.13 -0.76 -2.08
CA SER A 347 -27.05 -0.88 -3.54
C SER A 347 -25.65 -0.62 -4.15
N PRO A 348 -24.53 -1.07 -3.53
CA PRO A 348 -23.25 -1.06 -4.21
C PRO A 348 -23.30 -1.98 -5.43
N ARG A 349 -22.55 -1.63 -6.48
CA ARG A 349 -22.41 -2.50 -7.64
C ARG A 349 -21.40 -3.61 -7.39
N VAL A 350 -20.27 -3.27 -6.77
CA VAL A 350 -19.14 -4.16 -6.53
C VAL A 350 -18.92 -4.33 -5.02
N VAL A 351 -18.73 -5.57 -4.59
CA VAL A 351 -18.33 -5.97 -3.23
C VAL A 351 -17.07 -6.83 -3.32
N ILE A 352 -16.01 -6.42 -2.62
CA ILE A 352 -14.72 -7.10 -2.65
C ILE A 352 -14.38 -7.59 -1.24
N LEU A 353 -13.95 -8.85 -1.10
CA LEU A 353 -13.32 -9.34 0.13
C LEU A 353 -11.87 -8.89 0.19
N ASN A 354 -11.53 -8.09 1.19
CA ASN A 354 -10.17 -7.59 1.40
C ASN A 354 -9.31 -8.62 2.13
N HIS A 355 -8.01 -8.61 1.83
CA HIS A 355 -6.94 -9.36 2.49
C HIS A 355 -7.43 -10.68 3.16
N PRO A 356 -7.85 -11.70 2.38
CA PRO A 356 -8.72 -12.81 2.81
C PRO A 356 -8.14 -13.73 3.91
N ARG A 357 -6.85 -13.58 4.17
CA ARG A 357 -6.03 -14.32 5.12
C ARG A 357 -5.41 -13.43 6.20
N TRP A 358 -5.70 -12.13 6.24
CA TRP A 358 -5.23 -11.23 7.30
C TRP A 358 -6.07 -11.40 8.57
N PRO A 359 -5.49 -11.35 9.79
CA PRO A 359 -4.10 -10.96 10.11
C PRO A 359 -3.06 -12.07 9.96
N ALA A 360 -3.47 -13.34 9.89
CA ALA A 360 -2.60 -14.46 9.57
C ALA A 360 -3.38 -15.59 8.92
N ARG A 361 -2.70 -16.44 8.13
CA ARG A 361 -3.31 -17.47 7.27
C ARG A 361 -4.38 -18.34 7.93
N ASP A 362 -4.25 -18.63 9.23
CA ASP A 362 -5.14 -19.46 10.04
C ASP A 362 -6.19 -18.69 10.85
N THR A 363 -5.96 -17.40 11.12
CA THR A 363 -6.83 -16.53 11.96
C THR A 363 -7.61 -15.49 11.17
N GLY A 364 -7.25 -15.25 9.91
CA GLY A 364 -8.03 -14.46 8.97
C GLY A 364 -9.30 -15.17 8.49
N PRO A 365 -10.13 -14.51 7.67
CA PRO A 365 -11.44 -15.02 7.23
C PRO A 365 -11.42 -16.46 6.71
N PHE A 366 -10.63 -16.71 5.66
CA PHE A 366 -10.55 -18.04 5.06
C PHE A 366 -9.85 -19.06 5.99
N GLY A 367 -8.96 -18.60 6.87
CA GLY A 367 -8.32 -19.43 7.90
C GLY A 367 -9.29 -19.93 8.97
N LYS A 368 -10.20 -19.05 9.41
CA LYS A 368 -11.26 -19.36 10.37
C LYS A 368 -12.31 -20.29 9.76
N PHE A 369 -12.67 -20.08 8.50
CA PHE A 369 -13.58 -20.98 7.79
C PHE A 369 -12.98 -22.33 7.41
N LYS A 370 -11.65 -22.50 7.56
CA LYS A 370 -10.91 -23.68 7.13
C LYS A 370 -11.13 -23.96 5.64
N LEU A 371 -10.96 -22.91 4.83
CA LEU A 371 -11.05 -23.04 3.38
C LEU A 371 -9.98 -24.01 2.87
N ASP A 372 -10.42 -25.05 2.17
CA ASP A 372 -9.60 -26.03 1.47
C ASP A 372 -9.17 -25.48 0.11
N GLN A 373 -7.87 -25.23 -0.05
CA GLN A 373 -7.23 -24.72 -1.26
C GLN A 373 -7.30 -25.67 -2.47
N THR A 374 -7.82 -26.88 -2.31
CA THR A 374 -8.01 -27.85 -3.39
C THR A 374 -9.42 -27.81 -3.94
N THR A 375 -10.41 -27.68 -3.05
CA THR A 375 -11.84 -27.88 -3.38
C THR A 375 -12.70 -26.62 -3.23
N GLY A 376 -12.20 -25.59 -2.55
CA GLY A 376 -12.98 -24.45 -2.11
C GLY A 376 -13.99 -24.80 -1.01
N GLY A 377 -13.97 -26.04 -0.52
CA GLY A 377 -14.75 -26.50 0.62
C GLY A 377 -14.31 -25.81 1.90
N ARG A 378 -15.18 -25.78 2.90
CA ARG A 378 -14.94 -25.09 4.18
C ARG A 378 -15.72 -25.76 5.29
N GLU A 379 -15.18 -25.75 6.49
CA GLU A 379 -15.81 -26.37 7.68
C GLU A 379 -16.89 -25.46 8.30
N SER A 380 -16.81 -24.15 8.06
CA SER A 380 -17.76 -23.16 8.54
C SER A 380 -17.88 -21.96 7.60
N GLY A 381 -18.75 -21.00 7.93
CA GLY A 381 -19.06 -19.85 7.09
C GLY A 381 -20.27 -20.07 6.18
N PRO A 382 -20.57 -19.14 5.27
CA PRO A 382 -21.77 -19.20 4.42
C PRO A 382 -21.66 -20.37 3.44
N ALA A 383 -22.77 -20.92 2.94
CA ALA A 383 -22.74 -22.02 1.96
C ALA A 383 -22.26 -21.56 0.56
N HIS A 384 -22.50 -20.30 0.23
CA HIS A 384 -22.07 -19.64 -0.99
C HIS A 384 -21.43 -18.29 -0.66
N PHE A 385 -20.38 -17.93 -1.39
CA PHE A 385 -19.84 -16.58 -1.36
C PHE A 385 -20.57 -15.74 -2.42
N THR A 386 -21.03 -14.56 -2.03
CA THR A 386 -21.85 -13.65 -2.88
C THR A 386 -21.25 -12.25 -3.03
N PHE A 387 -19.99 -12.10 -2.62
CA PHE A 387 -19.14 -10.97 -3.01
C PHE A 387 -18.57 -11.23 -4.41
N ASP A 388 -18.21 -10.16 -5.11
CA ASP A 388 -17.89 -10.20 -6.54
C ASP A 388 -16.40 -10.50 -6.80
N ALA A 389 -15.51 -10.04 -5.91
CA ALA A 389 -14.08 -10.25 -6.05
C ALA A 389 -13.35 -10.42 -4.71
N MET A 390 -12.09 -10.86 -4.77
CA MET A 390 -11.18 -10.90 -3.62
C MET A 390 -9.82 -10.31 -3.98
N GLU A 391 -9.14 -9.73 -2.99
CA GLU A 391 -7.75 -9.30 -3.14
C GLU A 391 -6.81 -10.50 -3.30
N LEU A 392 -6.09 -10.53 -4.42
CA LEU A 392 -4.97 -11.45 -4.69
C LEU A 392 -3.62 -10.78 -4.45
N VAL A 393 -3.57 -9.45 -4.55
CA VAL A 393 -2.45 -8.60 -4.20
C VAL A 393 -2.97 -7.47 -3.32
N ASN A 394 -2.33 -7.27 -2.18
CA ASN A 394 -2.50 -6.11 -1.31
C ASN A 394 -1.08 -5.65 -0.94
N SER A 395 -0.60 -4.55 -1.51
CA SER A 395 0.82 -4.18 -1.38
C SER A 395 1.21 -3.67 0.01
N CYS A 396 0.26 -3.48 0.94
CA CYS A 396 0.52 -3.21 2.35
C CYS A 396 0.37 -4.45 3.25
N THR A 397 -0.04 -5.60 2.70
CA THR A 397 -0.13 -6.88 3.41
C THR A 397 0.87 -7.87 2.82
N LYS A 398 1.95 -8.15 3.57
CA LYS A 398 3.03 -9.03 3.12
C LYS A 398 2.53 -10.45 2.82
N GLU A 399 2.83 -10.97 1.64
CA GLU A 399 2.61 -12.37 1.28
C GLU A 399 3.89 -12.95 0.64
N GLU A 400 4.54 -13.88 1.33
CA GLU A 400 5.84 -14.45 0.92
C GLU A 400 5.71 -15.50 -0.18
N ASP A 401 4.57 -16.19 -0.27
CA ASP A 401 4.26 -17.12 -1.37
C ASP A 401 3.26 -16.46 -2.31
N ALA A 402 3.77 -15.92 -3.43
CA ALA A 402 2.98 -15.27 -4.47
C ALA A 402 1.75 -16.08 -4.92
N MET A 403 1.82 -17.42 -4.86
CA MET A 403 0.75 -18.31 -5.30
C MET A 403 -0.21 -18.73 -4.18
N TYR A 404 0.02 -18.29 -2.93
CA TYR A 404 -0.80 -18.75 -1.80
C TYR A 404 -2.27 -18.34 -1.94
N LEU A 405 -2.55 -17.06 -2.18
CA LEU A 405 -3.92 -16.57 -2.39
C LEU A 405 -4.51 -17.04 -3.73
N TYR A 406 -3.68 -17.30 -4.74
CA TYR A 406 -4.14 -17.89 -6.00
C TYR A 406 -4.68 -19.31 -5.81
N LYS A 407 -4.10 -20.11 -4.90
CA LYS A 407 -4.66 -21.42 -4.55
C LYS A 407 -6.05 -21.30 -3.91
N ASP A 408 -6.25 -20.32 -3.02
CA ASP A 408 -7.58 -20.01 -2.48
C ASP A 408 -8.55 -19.68 -3.62
N TRP A 409 -8.18 -18.71 -4.46
CA TRP A 409 -9.02 -18.23 -5.54
C TRP A 409 -9.34 -19.28 -6.60
N PHE A 410 -8.36 -20.04 -7.07
CA PHE A 410 -8.57 -21.13 -8.04
C PHE A 410 -9.51 -22.21 -7.49
N SER A 411 -9.43 -22.49 -6.19
CA SER A 411 -10.35 -23.44 -5.56
C SER A 411 -11.79 -22.91 -5.53
N LEU A 412 -11.99 -21.60 -5.39
CA LEU A 412 -13.29 -20.94 -5.47
C LEU A 412 -13.84 -20.88 -6.90
N LEU A 413 -12.99 -20.63 -7.90
CA LEU A 413 -13.35 -20.73 -9.32
C LEU A 413 -13.79 -22.15 -9.66
N ASN A 414 -13.01 -23.16 -9.24
CA ASN A 414 -13.35 -24.56 -9.44
C ASN A 414 -14.65 -24.97 -8.75
N ARG A 415 -14.97 -24.36 -7.60
CA ARG A 415 -16.22 -24.57 -6.88
C ARG A 415 -17.44 -23.89 -7.54
N GLY A 416 -17.23 -23.03 -8.54
CA GLY A 416 -18.30 -22.26 -9.18
C GLY A 416 -18.76 -21.07 -8.35
N SER A 417 -17.88 -20.48 -7.52
CA SER A 417 -18.27 -19.34 -6.67
C SER A 417 -18.39 -18.01 -7.42
N GLY A 418 -17.89 -17.93 -8.66
CA GLY A 418 -17.93 -16.70 -9.48
C GLY A 418 -17.07 -15.54 -8.97
N VAL A 419 -16.28 -15.75 -7.90
CA VAL A 419 -15.41 -14.73 -7.30
C VAL A 419 -14.23 -14.42 -8.23
N LEU A 420 -14.04 -13.13 -8.54
CA LEU A 420 -12.97 -12.63 -9.41
C LEU A 420 -11.76 -12.14 -8.59
N GLY A 421 -10.64 -11.87 -9.26
CA GLY A 421 -9.40 -11.39 -8.65
C GLY A 421 -9.16 -9.90 -8.85
N VAL A 422 -8.76 -9.20 -7.78
CA VAL A 422 -8.30 -7.80 -7.84
C VAL A 422 -6.95 -7.61 -7.12
N GLY A 423 -6.25 -6.55 -7.48
CA GLY A 423 -5.08 -6.02 -6.78
C GLY A 423 -5.34 -4.63 -6.22
N SER A 424 -4.77 -4.35 -5.05
CA SER A 424 -4.94 -3.08 -4.35
C SER A 424 -3.70 -2.69 -3.55
N SER A 425 -3.67 -1.44 -3.06
CA SER A 425 -2.58 -1.01 -2.19
C SER A 425 -2.87 -1.19 -0.71
N ASP A 426 -4.11 -0.93 -0.29
CA ASP A 426 -4.51 -0.81 1.13
C ASP A 426 -3.61 0.20 1.88
N SER A 427 -3.29 1.28 1.18
CA SER A 427 -2.31 2.25 1.63
C SER A 427 -2.90 3.15 2.71
N HIS A 428 -2.21 3.20 3.85
CA HIS A 428 -2.57 4.01 5.02
C HIS A 428 -1.65 5.21 5.24
N THR A 429 -0.44 5.14 4.69
CA THR A 429 0.61 6.14 4.89
C THR A 429 0.98 6.84 3.59
N VAL A 430 1.61 8.01 3.70
CA VAL A 430 2.28 8.69 2.58
C VAL A 430 3.47 7.85 2.09
N GLY A 431 4.15 7.15 3.02
CA GLY A 431 5.32 6.31 2.74
C GLY A 431 5.05 5.15 1.79
N ASN A 432 3.94 4.44 2.03
CA ASN A 432 3.50 3.32 1.22
C ASN A 432 2.86 3.86 -0.07
N PRO A 433 3.42 3.56 -1.27
CA PRO A 433 2.88 4.12 -2.50
C PRO A 433 1.43 3.65 -2.73
N VAL A 434 0.53 4.61 -2.93
CA VAL A 434 -0.86 4.33 -3.30
C VAL A 434 -0.92 3.71 -4.69
N GLY A 435 -1.79 2.73 -4.89
CA GLY A 435 -1.86 1.94 -6.11
C GLY A 435 -0.58 1.16 -6.42
N GLN A 436 0.31 0.88 -5.45
CA GLN A 436 1.48 0.03 -5.72
C GLN A 436 1.05 -1.36 -6.19
N GLY A 437 0.17 -2.02 -5.44
CA GLY A 437 -0.74 -3.02 -5.97
C GLY A 437 -1.95 -2.30 -6.58
N ARG A 438 -2.36 -2.70 -7.79
CA ARG A 438 -3.51 -2.09 -8.48
C ARG A 438 -4.20 -3.08 -9.40
N THR A 439 -5.37 -2.70 -9.89
CA THR A 439 -6.17 -3.42 -10.88
C THR A 439 -6.27 -2.59 -12.16
N TYR A 440 -5.90 -3.16 -13.29
CA TYR A 440 -6.19 -2.54 -14.60
C TYR A 440 -7.56 -3.01 -15.08
N VAL A 441 -8.51 -2.09 -15.16
CA VAL A 441 -9.91 -2.37 -15.50
C VAL A 441 -10.15 -1.95 -16.93
N ARG A 442 -10.73 -2.83 -17.77
CA ARG A 442 -11.02 -2.50 -19.16
C ARG A 442 -12.03 -1.35 -19.23
N SER A 443 -11.71 -0.31 -20.00
CA SER A 443 -12.57 0.86 -20.15
C SER A 443 -12.36 1.53 -21.50
N SER A 444 -13.42 2.15 -22.01
CA SER A 444 -13.39 3.02 -23.18
C SER A 444 -12.82 4.42 -22.90
N ALA A 445 -12.53 4.76 -21.64
CA ALA A 445 -12.06 6.07 -21.23
C ALA A 445 -10.73 6.43 -21.91
N GLY A 446 -10.70 7.60 -22.55
CA GLY A 446 -9.49 8.23 -23.09
C GLY A 446 -8.96 9.38 -22.23
N ASP A 447 -9.63 9.68 -21.12
CA ASP A 447 -9.33 10.79 -20.21
C ASP A 447 -9.63 10.37 -18.77
N ALA A 448 -8.61 10.41 -17.91
CA ALA A 448 -8.71 10.03 -16.50
C ALA A 448 -9.65 10.94 -15.70
N ALA A 449 -9.96 12.14 -16.18
CA ALA A 449 -10.88 13.08 -15.54
C ALA A 449 -12.36 12.70 -15.69
N HIS A 450 -12.68 11.83 -16.66
CA HIS A 450 -14.05 11.51 -17.07
C HIS A 450 -14.23 10.01 -17.31
N ILE A 451 -13.82 9.18 -16.35
CA ILE A 451 -14.04 7.73 -16.42
C ILE A 451 -15.52 7.45 -16.15
N ASP A 452 -16.16 6.66 -17.01
CA ASP A 452 -17.49 6.13 -16.77
C ASP A 452 -17.41 5.05 -15.67
N VAL A 453 -17.85 5.40 -14.46
CA VAL A 453 -17.82 4.52 -13.29
C VAL A 453 -18.74 3.31 -13.49
N ASP A 454 -19.85 3.46 -14.23
CA ASP A 454 -20.75 2.35 -14.49
C ASP A 454 -20.13 1.36 -15.48
N GLU A 455 -19.46 1.84 -16.52
CA GLU A 455 -18.68 0.99 -17.42
C GLU A 455 -17.57 0.25 -16.67
N ALA A 456 -16.83 0.96 -15.80
CA ALA A 456 -15.77 0.37 -15.00
C ALA A 456 -16.32 -0.76 -14.10
N CYS A 457 -17.46 -0.53 -13.44
CA CYS A 457 -18.13 -1.56 -12.64
C CYS A 457 -18.64 -2.73 -13.50
N ASP A 458 -19.19 -2.48 -14.69
CA ASP A 458 -19.60 -3.53 -15.64
C ASP A 458 -18.39 -4.39 -16.04
N SER A 459 -17.24 -3.78 -16.31
CA SER A 459 -16.00 -4.49 -16.61
C SER A 459 -15.49 -5.29 -15.43
N MET A 460 -15.51 -4.75 -14.21
CA MET A 460 -15.12 -5.49 -13.01
C MET A 460 -16.02 -6.70 -12.79
N LEU A 461 -17.35 -6.53 -12.84
CA LEU A 461 -18.33 -7.61 -12.64
C LEU A 461 -18.28 -8.67 -13.75
N ALA A 462 -17.85 -8.29 -14.95
CA ALA A 462 -17.61 -9.21 -16.04
C ALA A 462 -16.22 -9.87 -16.00
N GLY A 463 -15.34 -9.48 -15.08
CA GLY A 463 -13.97 -10.01 -15.01
C GLY A 463 -13.02 -9.48 -16.08
N ARG A 464 -13.37 -8.37 -16.75
CA ARG A 464 -12.52 -7.69 -17.73
C ARG A 464 -11.45 -6.83 -17.04
N MET A 465 -10.62 -7.44 -16.21
CA MET A 465 -9.61 -6.75 -15.41
C MET A 465 -8.39 -7.63 -15.07
N SER A 466 -7.23 -7.01 -14.87
CA SER A 466 -5.97 -7.67 -14.52
C SER A 466 -5.42 -7.14 -13.19
N VAL A 467 -4.88 -8.03 -12.36
CA VAL A 467 -4.16 -7.71 -11.12
C VAL A 467 -2.73 -7.33 -11.45
N SER A 468 -2.20 -6.29 -10.79
CA SER A 468 -0.85 -5.77 -11.01
C SER A 468 -0.12 -5.45 -9.71
N LEU A 469 1.15 -5.84 -9.68
CA LEU A 469 2.21 -5.39 -8.79
C LEU A 469 3.47 -5.17 -9.65
N GLY A 470 3.53 -4.00 -10.32
CA GLY A 470 4.66 -3.62 -11.19
C GLY A 470 4.61 -4.18 -12.63
N ILE A 471 3.74 -5.15 -12.92
CA ILE A 471 3.60 -5.75 -14.26
C ILE A 471 2.16 -5.56 -14.76
N VAL A 472 1.99 -5.32 -16.07
CA VAL A 472 0.69 -5.27 -16.75
C VAL A 472 0.53 -6.51 -17.61
N ALA A 473 -0.56 -7.26 -17.42
CA ALA A 473 -0.85 -8.45 -18.21
C ALA A 473 -2.19 -8.36 -18.95
N ASP A 474 -2.27 -9.04 -20.08
CA ASP A 474 -3.51 -9.30 -20.82
C ASP A 474 -3.46 -10.71 -21.42
N ILE A 475 -4.61 -11.29 -21.74
CA ILE A 475 -4.72 -12.61 -22.36
C ILE A 475 -5.76 -12.58 -23.47
N GLU A 476 -5.42 -13.21 -24.59
CA GLU A 476 -6.32 -13.40 -25.73
C GLU A 476 -6.25 -14.86 -26.19
N VAL A 477 -7.42 -15.48 -26.38
CA VAL A 477 -7.56 -16.87 -26.82
C VAL A 477 -8.21 -16.89 -28.21
N ASP A 478 -7.55 -17.58 -29.15
CA ASP A 478 -7.93 -17.73 -30.56
C ASP A 478 -8.22 -16.40 -31.29
N GLY A 479 -7.62 -15.30 -30.83
CA GLY A 479 -7.87 -13.95 -31.35
C GLY A 479 -9.33 -13.50 -31.22
N GLN A 480 -10.07 -14.08 -30.27
CA GLN A 480 -11.54 -13.98 -30.18
C GLN A 480 -12.05 -13.60 -28.80
N ALA A 481 -11.42 -14.09 -27.73
CA ALA A 481 -11.90 -13.93 -26.35
C ALA A 481 -10.78 -13.48 -25.43
N GLY A 482 -11.07 -12.51 -24.55
CA GLY A 482 -10.16 -12.05 -23.49
C GLY A 482 -10.71 -12.32 -22.09
N MET A 483 -10.10 -11.69 -21.09
CA MET A 483 -10.54 -11.80 -19.69
C MET A 483 -12.04 -11.52 -19.55
N GLY A 484 -12.76 -12.40 -18.87
CA GLY A 484 -14.20 -12.28 -18.66
C GLY A 484 -15.09 -12.83 -19.79
N ASP A 485 -14.54 -13.05 -20.98
CA ASP A 485 -15.29 -13.59 -22.11
C ASP A 485 -15.42 -15.12 -22.03
N THR A 486 -16.44 -15.66 -22.71
CA THR A 486 -16.60 -17.10 -22.93
C THR A 486 -16.34 -17.44 -24.40
N LEU A 487 -15.45 -18.41 -24.64
CA LEU A 487 -15.11 -18.92 -25.96
C LEU A 487 -15.64 -20.35 -26.11
N VAL A 488 -16.23 -20.64 -27.27
CA VAL A 488 -16.49 -22.03 -27.72
C VAL A 488 -15.35 -22.45 -28.65
N PRO A 489 -14.44 -23.36 -28.21
CA PRO A 489 -13.33 -23.83 -29.04
C PRO A 489 -13.82 -24.48 -30.34
N LYS A 490 -13.27 -24.07 -31.49
CA LYS A 490 -13.66 -24.61 -32.81
C LYS A 490 -12.70 -25.67 -33.36
N GLY A 491 -11.51 -25.78 -32.77
CA GLY A 491 -10.46 -26.69 -33.20
C GLY A 491 -9.94 -27.54 -32.06
N GLU A 492 -9.03 -28.47 -32.38
CA GLU A 492 -8.40 -29.35 -31.39
C GLU A 492 -7.30 -28.66 -30.58
N GLN A 493 -6.93 -27.42 -30.94
CA GLN A 493 -5.87 -26.64 -30.31
C GLN A 493 -6.36 -25.20 -30.13
N LEU A 494 -5.99 -24.62 -29.00
CA LEU A 494 -6.14 -23.22 -28.65
C LEU A 494 -4.81 -22.50 -28.87
N GLU A 495 -4.88 -21.31 -29.45
CA GLU A 495 -3.77 -20.36 -29.49
C GLU A 495 -4.00 -19.28 -28.42
N ILE A 496 -3.07 -19.15 -27.49
CA ILE A 496 -3.22 -18.29 -26.31
C ILE A 496 -2.07 -17.28 -26.33
N GLU A 497 -2.39 -16.02 -26.65
CA GLU A 497 -1.44 -14.91 -26.54
C GLU A 497 -1.56 -14.30 -25.14
N VAL A 498 -0.43 -14.18 -24.44
CA VAL A 498 -0.35 -13.43 -23.18
C VAL A 498 0.48 -12.19 -23.43
N SER A 499 -0.11 -11.00 -23.29
CA SER A 499 0.64 -9.74 -23.33
C SER A 499 1.28 -9.48 -21.97
N VAL A 500 2.58 -9.24 -21.93
CA VAL A 500 3.35 -8.92 -20.72
C VAL A 500 4.07 -7.61 -20.94
N ARG A 501 3.67 -6.58 -20.19
CA ARG A 501 4.26 -5.25 -20.26
C ARG A 501 4.76 -4.80 -18.89
N ALA A 502 5.92 -4.16 -18.85
CA ALA A 502 6.50 -3.66 -17.61
C ALA A 502 7.45 -2.49 -17.89
N PRO A 503 7.56 -1.49 -16.99
CA PRO A 503 8.50 -0.40 -17.13
C PRO A 503 9.95 -0.91 -16.97
N ALA A 504 10.92 -0.11 -17.38
CA ALA A 504 12.34 -0.51 -17.44
C ALA A 504 12.95 -0.92 -16.09
N TRP A 505 12.33 -0.53 -14.98
CA TRP A 505 12.76 -0.84 -13.61
C TRP A 505 12.12 -2.13 -13.04
N VAL A 506 11.23 -2.79 -13.78
CA VAL A 506 10.63 -4.09 -13.43
C VAL A 506 11.07 -5.17 -14.40
N ARG A 507 11.38 -6.37 -13.89
CA ARG A 507 11.86 -7.51 -14.69
C ARG A 507 10.93 -8.71 -14.58
N PRO A 508 9.95 -8.86 -15.49
CA PRO A 508 9.16 -10.09 -15.62
C PRO A 508 10.06 -11.29 -15.95
N ARG A 509 9.81 -12.45 -15.32
CA ARG A 509 10.62 -13.66 -15.48
C ARG A 509 9.86 -14.83 -16.06
N THR A 510 8.61 -15.05 -15.63
CA THR A 510 7.86 -16.24 -16.05
C THR A 510 6.43 -15.90 -16.41
N VAL A 511 5.88 -16.65 -17.37
CA VAL A 511 4.44 -16.75 -17.62
C VAL A 511 4.01 -18.16 -17.24
N GLN A 512 3.07 -18.27 -16.32
CA GLN A 512 2.46 -19.52 -15.87
C GLN A 512 0.99 -19.50 -16.29
N LEU A 513 0.57 -20.50 -17.07
CA LEU A 513 -0.81 -20.62 -17.53
C LEU A 513 -1.50 -21.74 -16.77
N PHE A 514 -2.65 -21.44 -16.18
CA PHE A 514 -3.44 -22.34 -15.38
C PHE A 514 -4.77 -22.67 -16.08
N GLN A 515 -5.12 -23.95 -16.09
CA GLN A 515 -6.42 -24.46 -16.51
C GLN A 515 -7.05 -25.17 -15.31
N ASN A 516 -8.24 -24.74 -14.89
CA ASN A 516 -8.97 -25.37 -13.77
C ASN A 516 -8.11 -25.56 -12.49
N GLY A 517 -7.20 -24.60 -12.21
CA GLY A 517 -6.31 -24.59 -11.06
C GLY A 517 -5.02 -25.39 -11.24
N VAL A 518 -4.81 -26.02 -12.39
CA VAL A 518 -3.61 -26.80 -12.72
C VAL A 518 -2.73 -26.00 -13.68
N GLN A 519 -1.44 -25.88 -13.37
CA GLN A 519 -0.49 -25.26 -14.27
C GLN A 519 -0.28 -26.15 -15.51
N VAL A 520 -0.72 -25.68 -16.68
CA VAL A 520 -0.67 -26.41 -17.96
C VAL A 520 0.46 -25.93 -18.88
N ALA A 521 0.99 -24.73 -18.64
CA ALA A 521 2.20 -24.26 -19.29
C ALA A 521 3.06 -23.39 -18.37
N HIS A 522 4.36 -23.38 -18.65
CA HIS A 522 5.37 -22.56 -17.99
C HIS A 522 6.33 -22.05 -19.05
N LEU A 523 6.49 -20.74 -19.14
CA LEU A 523 7.42 -20.09 -20.06
C LEU A 523 8.36 -19.19 -19.28
N GLU A 524 9.67 -19.39 -19.49
CA GLU A 524 10.69 -18.43 -19.09
C GLU A 524 10.73 -17.28 -20.10
N LEU A 525 10.64 -16.05 -19.61
CA LEU A 525 10.76 -14.84 -20.42
C LEU A 525 12.24 -14.47 -20.60
N PRO A 526 12.60 -13.81 -21.71
CA PRO A 526 13.96 -13.32 -21.92
C PRO A 526 14.41 -12.37 -20.81
N ASP A 527 15.63 -12.55 -20.33
CA ASP A 527 16.29 -11.57 -19.48
C ASP A 527 16.72 -10.37 -20.33
N GLN A 528 15.98 -9.27 -20.25
CA GLN A 528 16.24 -8.06 -21.02
C GLN A 528 16.32 -6.82 -20.11
N GLU A 529 17.20 -5.89 -20.49
CA GLU A 529 17.24 -4.56 -19.90
C GLU A 529 16.25 -3.63 -20.62
N GLY A 530 15.69 -2.68 -19.87
CA GLY A 530 14.76 -1.70 -20.41
C GLY A 530 13.30 -2.15 -20.38
N VAL A 531 12.45 -1.41 -21.10
CA VAL A 531 11.00 -1.64 -21.13
C VAL A 531 10.67 -3.04 -21.66
N THR A 532 9.71 -3.70 -21.02
CA THR A 532 9.19 -4.99 -21.48
C THR A 532 7.87 -4.78 -22.20
N ASP A 533 7.76 -5.32 -23.42
CA ASP A 533 6.52 -5.48 -24.19
C ASP A 533 6.60 -6.78 -25.01
N LEU A 534 6.17 -7.86 -24.39
CA LEU A 534 6.26 -9.22 -24.92
C LEU A 534 4.86 -9.81 -25.13
N ARG A 535 4.71 -10.61 -26.19
CA ARG A 535 3.47 -11.33 -26.52
C ARG A 535 3.75 -12.81 -26.77
N PRO A 536 4.19 -13.58 -25.76
CA PRO A 536 4.35 -15.01 -25.90
C PRO A 536 3.03 -15.69 -26.30
N VAL A 537 3.14 -16.61 -27.25
CA VAL A 537 2.03 -17.44 -27.72
C VAL A 537 2.24 -18.87 -27.26
N LEU A 538 1.28 -19.37 -26.49
CA LEU A 538 1.19 -20.74 -26.01
C LEU A 538 0.18 -21.50 -26.87
N ARG A 539 0.43 -22.80 -27.11
CA ARG A 539 -0.51 -23.68 -27.80
C ARG A 539 -0.85 -24.85 -26.91
N LEU A 540 -2.14 -25.04 -26.67
CA LEU A 540 -2.67 -26.10 -25.82
C LEU A 540 -3.75 -26.88 -26.56
N PRO A 541 -3.91 -28.18 -26.29
CA PRO A 541 -5.11 -28.91 -26.72
C PRO A 541 -6.37 -28.24 -26.16
N ALA A 542 -7.42 -28.14 -26.97
CA ALA A 542 -8.72 -27.74 -26.47
C ALA A 542 -9.18 -28.74 -25.39
N PRO A 543 -9.66 -28.28 -24.22
CA PRO A 543 -10.05 -29.18 -23.16
C PRO A 543 -11.30 -29.97 -23.58
N PRO A 544 -11.41 -31.25 -23.18
CA PRO A 544 -12.55 -32.10 -23.57
C PRO A 544 -13.85 -31.74 -22.83
N ARG A 545 -13.79 -30.83 -21.87
CA ARG A 545 -14.88 -30.32 -21.04
C ARG A 545 -14.61 -28.85 -20.76
N ASP A 546 -15.60 -28.18 -20.18
CA ASP A 546 -15.48 -26.78 -19.83
C ASP A 546 -14.30 -26.52 -18.89
N ALA A 547 -13.69 -25.38 -19.10
CA ALA A 547 -12.52 -24.97 -18.35
C ALA A 547 -12.42 -23.46 -18.27
N TRP A 548 -11.61 -22.99 -17.35
CA TRP A 548 -11.18 -21.60 -17.35
C TRP A 548 -9.67 -21.51 -17.50
N LEU A 549 -9.19 -20.41 -18.09
CA LEU A 549 -7.77 -20.11 -18.26
C LEU A 549 -7.39 -18.83 -17.51
N VAL A 550 -6.29 -18.88 -16.75
CA VAL A 550 -5.68 -17.72 -16.07
C VAL A 550 -4.18 -17.73 -16.31
N ALA A 551 -3.61 -16.58 -16.67
CA ALA A 551 -2.17 -16.38 -16.71
C ALA A 551 -1.69 -15.65 -15.44
N VAL A 552 -0.60 -16.13 -14.84
CA VAL A 552 0.12 -15.47 -13.75
C VAL A 552 1.55 -15.20 -14.22
N ILE A 553 2.00 -13.96 -14.04
CA ILE A 553 3.33 -13.51 -14.41
C ILE A 553 4.07 -13.17 -13.13
N LEU A 554 5.25 -13.76 -12.94
CA LEU A 554 6.14 -13.43 -11.82
C LEU A 554 7.40 -12.76 -12.34
N GLY A 555 7.87 -11.76 -11.61
CA GLY A 555 9.12 -11.04 -11.86
C GLY A 555 9.96 -10.84 -10.60
N ASP A 556 11.16 -10.29 -10.80
CA ASP A 556 12.08 -9.98 -9.71
C ASP A 556 11.48 -8.95 -8.74
N PRO A 557 11.87 -8.94 -7.46
CA PRO A 557 11.58 -7.82 -6.57
C PRO A 557 12.27 -6.53 -7.03
N VAL A 558 11.69 -5.40 -6.64
CA VAL A 558 12.29 -4.08 -6.88
C VAL A 558 12.99 -3.62 -5.60
N GLU A 559 14.32 -3.54 -5.64
CA GLU A 559 15.14 -3.13 -4.48
C GLU A 559 15.37 -1.61 -4.40
N SER A 560 14.91 -0.86 -5.40
CA SER A 560 15.19 0.57 -5.51
C SER A 560 14.33 1.39 -4.53
N PRO A 561 14.90 2.40 -3.84
CA PRO A 561 14.20 3.13 -2.78
C PRO A 561 13.00 3.97 -3.25
N HIS A 562 12.87 4.20 -4.56
CA HIS A 562 11.74 4.94 -5.13
C HIS A 562 10.42 4.16 -5.08
N TRP A 563 10.50 2.82 -5.05
CA TRP A 563 9.33 1.93 -5.06
C TRP A 563 9.57 0.79 -4.05
N PRO A 564 9.43 1.07 -2.74
CA PRO A 564 9.71 0.08 -1.71
C PRO A 564 8.63 -1.00 -1.73
N ASP A 565 9.00 -2.24 -2.06
CA ASP A 565 8.10 -3.39 -2.02
C ASP A 565 8.36 -4.23 -0.75
N ILE A 566 7.28 -4.64 -0.09
CA ILE A 566 7.34 -5.54 1.07
C ILE A 566 7.36 -7.02 0.66
N ASN A 567 6.98 -7.29 -0.59
CA ASN A 567 7.02 -8.60 -1.19
C ASN A 567 8.37 -8.82 -1.88
N ASN A 568 8.74 -10.08 -2.06
CA ASN A 568 9.98 -10.49 -2.69
C ASN A 568 9.81 -10.83 -4.19
N TYR A 569 8.79 -10.25 -4.84
CA TYR A 569 8.46 -10.47 -6.24
C TYR A 569 7.65 -9.30 -6.80
N THR A 570 7.73 -9.10 -8.11
CA THR A 570 6.69 -8.37 -8.88
C THR A 570 5.73 -9.38 -9.51
N LEU A 571 4.50 -8.95 -9.78
CA LEU A 571 3.44 -9.87 -10.21
C LEU A 571 2.44 -9.19 -11.16
N ALA A 572 1.89 -9.98 -12.08
CA ALA A 572 0.59 -9.69 -12.68
C ALA A 572 -0.24 -10.97 -12.80
N SER A 573 -1.56 -10.85 -12.87
CA SER A 573 -2.40 -11.95 -13.31
C SER A 573 -3.62 -11.46 -14.06
N THR A 574 -4.14 -12.32 -14.94
CA THR A 574 -5.39 -12.08 -15.64
C THR A 574 -6.56 -12.60 -14.82
N ASN A 575 -7.75 -12.03 -15.01
CA ASN A 575 -8.97 -12.76 -14.67
C ASN A 575 -9.26 -13.87 -15.68
N PRO A 576 -10.21 -14.78 -15.39
CA PRO A 576 -10.42 -15.96 -16.21
C PRO A 576 -10.94 -15.65 -17.62
N VAL A 577 -10.45 -16.40 -18.62
CA VAL A 577 -11.16 -16.63 -19.88
C VAL A 577 -11.91 -17.95 -19.74
N TRP A 578 -13.21 -17.97 -20.04
CA TRP A 578 -14.04 -19.15 -19.90
C TRP A 578 -14.08 -19.94 -21.22
N LEU A 579 -13.97 -21.26 -21.15
CA LEU A 579 -14.05 -22.18 -22.28
C LEU A 579 -15.29 -23.05 -22.11
N ASP A 580 -16.24 -22.85 -23.01
CA ASP A 580 -17.46 -23.66 -23.17
C ASP A 580 -17.20 -24.69 -24.27
N SER A 581 -16.67 -25.84 -23.87
CA SER A 581 -16.04 -26.82 -24.77
C SER A 581 -17.05 -27.64 -25.56
N ASP A 582 -18.28 -27.78 -25.06
CA ASP A 582 -19.36 -28.49 -25.74
C ASP A 582 -20.44 -27.55 -26.34
N GLY A 583 -20.39 -26.26 -26.01
CA GLY A 583 -21.26 -25.23 -26.56
C GLY A 583 -22.65 -25.20 -25.91
N ASP A 584 -22.81 -25.78 -24.72
CA ASP A 584 -24.06 -25.81 -23.97
C ASP A 584 -24.15 -24.73 -22.87
N GLY A 585 -23.10 -23.91 -22.75
CA GLY A 585 -22.93 -22.87 -21.75
C GLY A 585 -21.90 -23.29 -20.70
N TYR A 586 -21.11 -22.34 -20.23
CA TYR A 586 -20.02 -22.65 -19.30
C TYR A 586 -20.48 -23.31 -17.99
N HIS A 587 -19.83 -24.41 -17.63
CA HIS A 587 -19.94 -25.13 -16.37
C HIS A 587 -18.60 -25.16 -15.62
N SER A 588 -18.63 -24.84 -14.33
CA SER A 588 -17.46 -24.96 -13.45
C SER A 588 -17.02 -26.43 -13.28
N PRO A 589 -15.77 -26.68 -12.86
CA PRO A 589 -15.31 -28.02 -12.49
C PRO A 589 -16.20 -28.73 -11.46
N ARG A 590 -16.83 -27.99 -10.53
CA ARG A 590 -17.79 -28.54 -9.56
C ARG A 590 -19.10 -28.95 -10.22
N GLU A 591 -19.65 -28.14 -11.11
CA GLU A 591 -20.88 -28.48 -11.85
C GLU A 591 -20.65 -29.67 -12.77
N THR A 592 -19.52 -29.69 -13.48
CA THR A 592 -19.08 -30.83 -14.29
C THR A 592 -18.95 -32.10 -13.43
N ALA A 593 -18.34 -32.01 -12.24
CA ALA A 593 -18.23 -33.14 -11.32
C ALA A 593 -19.62 -33.64 -10.85
N GLN A 594 -20.57 -32.74 -10.60
CA GLN A 594 -21.94 -33.11 -10.25
C GLN A 594 -22.65 -33.84 -11.40
N GLN A 595 -22.52 -33.36 -12.64
CA GLN A 595 -23.08 -34.02 -13.82
C GLN A 595 -22.52 -35.45 -14.01
N LEU A 596 -21.22 -35.62 -13.83
CA LEU A 596 -20.58 -36.95 -13.87
C LEU A 596 -21.09 -37.87 -12.74
N LEU A 597 -21.30 -37.33 -11.54
CA LEU A 597 -21.84 -38.11 -10.42
C LEU A 597 -23.26 -38.61 -10.72
N ASP A 598 -24.08 -37.76 -11.33
CA ASP A 598 -25.45 -38.07 -11.72
C ASP A 598 -25.50 -39.09 -12.87
N GLU A 599 -24.57 -39.00 -13.84
CA GLU A 599 -24.46 -39.94 -14.97
C GLU A 599 -24.03 -41.36 -14.51
N PHE A 600 -23.01 -41.46 -13.65
CA PHE A 600 -22.41 -42.74 -13.25
C PHE A 600 -23.00 -43.33 -11.96
N GLY A 601 -24.11 -42.77 -11.46
CA GLY A 601 -24.95 -43.39 -10.43
C GLY A 601 -24.36 -43.47 -9.02
N GLY A 602 -23.39 -42.61 -8.68
CA GLY A 602 -22.86 -42.44 -7.31
C GLY A 602 -22.10 -43.63 -6.71
N SER A 603 -21.91 -44.71 -7.47
CA SER A 603 -21.16 -45.89 -7.04
C SER A 603 -19.67 -45.53 -6.90
N ARG A 604 -19.13 -45.63 -5.68
CA ARG A 604 -17.70 -45.36 -5.39
C ARG A 604 -16.75 -46.16 -6.30
N VAL A 605 -17.16 -47.32 -6.79
CA VAL A 605 -16.36 -48.15 -7.71
C VAL A 605 -16.35 -47.58 -9.13
N ASP A 606 -17.46 -47.04 -9.63
CA ASP A 606 -17.53 -46.44 -10.97
C ASP A 606 -16.89 -45.04 -10.99
N LEU A 607 -17.02 -44.30 -9.89
CA LEU A 607 -16.32 -43.04 -9.66
C LEU A 607 -14.79 -43.23 -9.64
N LEU A 608 -14.28 -44.26 -8.95
CA LEU A 608 -12.86 -44.60 -8.96
C LEU A 608 -12.33 -45.00 -10.35
N ARG A 609 -13.19 -45.45 -11.27
CA ARG A 609 -12.77 -45.76 -12.65
C ARG A 609 -12.63 -44.51 -13.50
N ILE A 610 -13.45 -43.48 -13.29
CA ILE A 610 -13.41 -42.24 -14.07
C ILE A 610 -12.44 -41.19 -13.49
N LEU A 611 -12.11 -41.26 -12.19
CA LEU A 611 -11.20 -40.31 -11.54
C LEU A 611 -9.82 -40.21 -12.21
N GLY A 612 -9.29 -41.32 -12.74
CA GLY A 612 -8.03 -41.32 -13.48
C GLY A 612 -8.12 -40.79 -14.92
N SER A 613 -9.32 -40.48 -15.39
CA SER A 613 -9.62 -40.04 -16.77
C SER A 613 -10.19 -38.61 -16.86
N VAL A 614 -10.37 -37.96 -15.71
CA VAL A 614 -10.84 -36.56 -15.62
C VAL A 614 -9.72 -35.67 -15.11
N GLU A 615 -9.79 -34.38 -15.43
CA GLU A 615 -8.80 -33.39 -15.02
C GLU A 615 -8.69 -33.28 -13.48
N PRO A 616 -7.51 -32.94 -12.92
CA PRO A 616 -7.33 -32.89 -11.46
C PRO A 616 -8.30 -31.96 -10.72
N GLY A 617 -8.66 -30.81 -11.30
CA GLY A 617 -9.65 -29.90 -10.71
C GLY A 617 -11.04 -30.53 -10.56
N ILE A 618 -11.54 -31.17 -11.62
CA ILE A 618 -12.81 -31.93 -11.61
C ILE A 618 -12.71 -33.13 -10.68
N ALA A 619 -11.58 -33.86 -10.70
CA ALA A 619 -11.36 -35.01 -9.84
C ALA A 619 -11.42 -34.65 -8.35
N ALA A 620 -10.84 -33.51 -7.96
CA ALA A 620 -10.89 -33.02 -6.58
C ALA A 620 -12.33 -32.71 -6.15
N GLN A 621 -13.10 -32.03 -6.99
CA GLN A 621 -14.52 -31.73 -6.73
C GLN A 621 -15.36 -33.01 -6.64
N LEU A 622 -15.15 -33.96 -7.55
CA LEU A 622 -15.83 -35.26 -7.56
C LEU A 622 -15.53 -36.06 -6.29
N ASN A 623 -14.28 -36.06 -5.84
CA ASN A 623 -13.86 -36.70 -4.60
C ASN A 623 -14.57 -36.11 -3.37
N GLU A 624 -14.67 -34.78 -3.28
CA GLU A 624 -15.39 -34.11 -2.19
C GLU A 624 -16.89 -34.43 -2.24
N LEU A 625 -17.54 -34.34 -3.41
CA LEU A 625 -18.96 -34.67 -3.59
C LEU A 625 -19.29 -36.12 -3.21
N SER A 626 -18.36 -37.04 -3.49
CA SER A 626 -18.55 -38.47 -3.25
C SER A 626 -18.17 -38.90 -1.83
N ALA A 627 -17.64 -37.98 -1.01
CA ALA A 627 -17.32 -38.28 0.36
C ALA A 627 -18.60 -38.54 1.16
N PRO A 628 -18.63 -39.55 2.05
CA PRO A 628 -19.76 -39.73 2.94
C PRO A 628 -19.94 -38.48 3.81
N PRO A 629 -21.19 -38.10 4.16
CA PRO A 629 -21.43 -36.95 5.02
C PRO A 629 -20.62 -37.10 6.31
N ALA A 630 -20.00 -36.00 6.76
CA ALA A 630 -19.24 -35.98 7.99
C ALA A 630 -20.12 -36.50 9.15
N PRO A 631 -19.58 -37.34 10.06
CA PRO A 631 -20.33 -37.75 11.24
C PRO A 631 -20.76 -36.50 12.01
N PRO A 632 -21.97 -36.49 12.61
CA PRO A 632 -22.44 -35.34 13.38
C PRO A 632 -21.42 -35.00 14.47
N PRO A 633 -21.24 -33.71 14.79
CA PRO A 633 -20.29 -33.30 15.82
C PRO A 633 -20.61 -34.03 17.12
N THR A 634 -19.60 -34.71 17.69
CA THR A 634 -19.73 -35.34 19.00
C THR A 634 -20.01 -34.25 20.02
N VAL A 635 -21.24 -34.21 20.54
CA VAL A 635 -21.57 -33.40 21.71
C VAL A 635 -20.66 -33.87 22.82
N ALA A 636 -19.73 -33.01 23.25
CA ALA A 636 -18.94 -33.28 24.44
C ALA A 636 -19.93 -33.42 25.61
N GLU A 637 -19.99 -34.60 26.22
CA GLU A 637 -20.74 -34.77 27.46
C GLU A 637 -20.24 -33.73 28.47
N PRO A 638 -21.14 -33.04 29.18
CA PRO A 638 -20.73 -32.12 30.23
C PRO A 638 -19.84 -32.87 31.20
N ARG A 639 -18.63 -32.34 31.44
CA ARG A 639 -17.80 -32.82 32.55
C ARG A 639 -18.57 -32.55 33.83
N ASP A 640 -19.04 -33.62 34.47
CA ASP A 640 -19.49 -33.57 35.86
C ASP A 640 -18.28 -33.19 36.73
N ASP A 641 -18.15 -31.91 37.04
CA ASP A 641 -17.24 -31.42 38.07
C ASP A 641 -17.78 -31.90 39.44
N LYS A 642 -17.07 -32.85 40.05
CA LYS A 642 -17.18 -33.21 41.46
C LYS A 642 -16.02 -32.67 42.26
#